data_AF-A0A7C5URQ6-F1
#
_entry.id   AF-A0A7C5URQ6-F1
#
_cell.length_a   1.000
_cell.length_b   1.000
_cell.length_c   1.000
_cell.angle_alpha   90.00
_cell.angle_beta   90.00
_cell.angle_gamma   90.00
#
_symmetry.space_group_name_H-M   'P 1'
#
loop_
_entity.id
_entity.type
_entity.pdbx_description
1 polymer ?
#
loop_
_entity_poly.entity_id
_entity_poly.type
_entity_poly.pdbx_seq_one_letter_code
_entity_poly.pdbx_strand_id
1 'polypeptide(L)'
;KAYSELVNLINTELNLIEDKAQKLKLIQEQAQIYEQKLNDPNSAIKALLLAQELSPKDPGVLYQLERIYQALGRFGELVEVIERRISLAEEEREKAELEMRAGEIYEAKIKDPAKAVSYYEQAERLLPEQVPILKALERLYPGLNRHSDLIRVLEKLAQLTPNLNDQAEIINRIGKIYREKLNQVEPAIESHLRVLKMVPENLPALEALGGLFREKSDFVQLVKVMERIAELVKKSEPKRAKELYLEAGAIYQEKIKDEDKALRSYQRAHELDLEDLRPIQAERKIFEGRKDWKAVAGLLELEAKILSAPEDKKKVLAQIGKLWEEKLASEDQAMVFYQSALRLDSTYLPALKPLCQIYYKRQNFEQCEPLFIIWARSLAQESKEDQALILYRFGMVEEKLGKVDKALEYYQASSQIKPLYLEPLERLFAIYLARGEKRKAEGFGRELVSALEKIAEPKRLFNTLAQMGELEKELNNQESAIDYLEQALGIQPTHYPSLRFLVDLYKAKKNWNKALSSYDRLLRASADPNLIASALVEKGELLEKELNQLESALAHFKKAVEVKPDYLAGFRALARVLLAERRWKECAEVYQRIIGLEPDNKKKVEDYYQLGLIYRDGFNELGKARESFEQALGLEKMHIPSMEAILSIYLKEKSWEKYLELSQRFIGLIPKDQEKKAVSLYYQRAQVYRDFLNDRSKAITEFQNVLKLDSEYLQARIELADLYAKSQESYPSAIREHHEILNREVFRLESYRKVGMLYELLERLDEAFCCYQVLALFKATNRDEAMFLEAHQAQVNRSSTKTLADDSNFRLLVAEEARGALLELIAEIGDYLAEFFPAQLDKFGANKTNKVPANSSSGVKKLVDELALNLGISGYDLYLVPAQTEPKIVATNPPSLLVNVEWLNRFKALEQRFILGRWLEHLKLRHALIINNPLPEVIKAVMLFVWLLVPEFKVPGLSPGELEKQAKPIKRAIPRKVRGQLEEKAKALVREGIPKDLTNWQRGIIATGYRAGMLLANDLSASLSAILKLDQRFKQVNFNELADPLPILEQSQEAKELVRFWTSEAMFTLRKRIGFSLFSA
;
A
#
# COMPACT_ATOMS: atom_id res chain seq x y z
N LYS A 1 -19.91 -35.29 136.52
CA LYS A 1 -20.05 -35.54 137.97
C LYS A 1 -19.13 -36.67 138.47
N ALA A 2 -19.27 -37.93 138.04
CA ALA A 2 -18.35 -39.01 138.46
C ALA A 2 -16.85 -38.73 138.19
N TYR A 3 -16.52 -38.14 137.04
CA TYR A 3 -15.13 -37.78 136.71
C TYR A 3 -14.62 -36.50 137.39
N SER A 4 -15.51 -35.57 137.76
CA SER A 4 -15.11 -34.33 138.46
C SER A 4 -14.82 -34.60 139.93
N GLU A 5 -15.50 -35.61 140.48
CA GLU A 5 -15.16 -36.17 141.80
C GLU A 5 -13.83 -36.93 141.77
N LEU A 6 -13.57 -37.71 140.72
CA LEU A 6 -12.28 -38.40 140.52
C LEU A 6 -11.08 -37.42 140.49
N VAL A 7 -11.24 -36.27 139.84
CA VAL A 7 -10.20 -35.23 139.78
C VAL A 7 -9.97 -34.54 141.12
N ASN A 8 -11.00 -34.34 141.93
CA ASN A 8 -10.82 -33.82 143.30
C ASN A 8 -10.10 -34.84 144.18
N LEU A 9 -10.36 -36.14 143.97
CA LEU A 9 -9.62 -37.22 144.62
C LEU A 9 -8.14 -37.19 144.24
N ILE A 10 -7.82 -37.05 142.95
CA ILE A 10 -6.43 -36.97 142.48
C ILE A 10 -5.74 -35.69 142.98
N ASN A 11 -6.45 -34.56 143.05
CA ASN A 11 -5.91 -33.33 143.66
C ASN A 11 -5.58 -33.49 145.15
N THR A 12 -6.42 -34.22 145.88
CA THR A 12 -6.14 -34.51 147.29
C THR A 12 -4.98 -35.49 147.45
N GLU A 13 -4.85 -36.48 146.57
CA GLU A 13 -3.71 -37.41 146.53
C GLU A 13 -2.39 -36.72 146.17
N LEU A 14 -2.38 -35.83 145.18
CA LEU A 14 -1.17 -35.09 144.78
C LEU A 14 -0.63 -34.21 145.92
N ASN A 15 -1.50 -33.75 146.80
CA ASN A 15 -1.08 -33.01 147.99
C ASN A 15 -0.50 -33.91 149.09
N LEU A 16 -0.81 -35.21 149.08
CA LEU A 16 -0.33 -36.17 150.06
C LEU A 16 0.88 -36.98 149.57
N ILE A 17 1.19 -36.93 148.27
CA ILE A 17 2.25 -37.73 147.63
C ILE A 17 3.50 -36.88 147.40
N GLU A 18 4.62 -37.25 148.05
CA GLU A 18 5.91 -36.55 147.93
C GLU A 18 6.82 -37.10 146.83
N ASP A 19 6.65 -38.38 146.49
CA ASP A 19 7.43 -39.02 145.44
C ASP A 19 7.08 -38.39 144.09
N LYS A 20 8.08 -37.75 143.46
CA LYS A 20 7.94 -37.09 142.17
C LYS A 20 7.48 -38.05 141.07
N ALA A 21 7.82 -39.34 141.11
CA ALA A 21 7.39 -40.30 140.09
C ALA A 21 5.90 -40.65 140.23
N GLN A 22 5.44 -40.89 141.48
CA GLN A 22 4.01 -41.03 141.75
C GLN A 22 3.24 -39.73 141.50
N LYS A 23 3.82 -38.57 141.85
CA LYS A 23 3.27 -37.24 141.54
C LYS A 23 3.11 -37.05 140.04
N LEU A 24 4.14 -37.38 139.25
CA LEU A 24 4.09 -37.28 137.80
C LEU A 24 2.98 -38.18 137.23
N LYS A 25 2.89 -39.42 137.70
CA LYS A 25 1.90 -40.38 137.23
C LYS A 25 0.47 -39.92 137.53
N LEU A 26 0.23 -39.41 138.75
CA LEU A 26 -1.05 -38.85 139.14
C LEU A 26 -1.36 -37.54 138.42
N ILE A 27 -0.38 -36.67 138.19
CA ILE A 27 -0.56 -35.45 137.38
C ILE A 27 -0.90 -35.81 135.92
N GLN A 28 -0.30 -36.87 135.37
CA GLN A 28 -0.62 -37.36 134.01
C GLN A 28 -2.03 -37.98 133.95
N GLU A 29 -2.42 -38.81 134.92
CA GLU A 29 -3.78 -39.34 135.03
C GLU A 29 -4.79 -38.21 135.22
N GLN A 30 -4.44 -37.21 136.03
CA GLN A 30 -5.23 -36.01 136.25
C GLN A 30 -5.43 -35.23 134.95
N ALA A 31 -4.35 -34.97 134.21
CA ALA A 31 -4.42 -34.30 132.92
C ALA A 31 -5.32 -35.07 131.94
N GLN A 32 -5.21 -36.40 131.91
CA GLN A 32 -6.02 -37.25 131.04
C GLN A 32 -7.52 -37.22 131.39
N ILE A 33 -7.87 -37.17 132.68
CA ILE A 33 -9.27 -37.06 133.10
C ILE A 33 -9.82 -35.66 132.78
N TYR A 34 -9.02 -34.61 133.03
CA TYR A 34 -9.36 -33.24 132.65
C TYR A 34 -9.66 -33.15 131.14
N GLU A 35 -8.84 -33.77 130.31
CA GLU A 35 -9.02 -33.73 128.86
C GLU A 35 -10.21 -34.58 128.38
N GLN A 36 -10.20 -35.89 128.65
CA GLN A 36 -11.10 -36.82 127.94
C GLN A 36 -12.49 -36.93 128.56
N LYS A 37 -12.59 -36.73 129.88
CA LYS A 37 -13.81 -37.03 130.63
C LYS A 37 -14.53 -35.79 131.09
N LEU A 38 -13.78 -34.73 131.33
CA LEU A 38 -14.31 -33.43 131.75
C LEU A 38 -14.37 -32.43 130.61
N ASN A 39 -13.68 -32.69 129.50
CA ASN A 39 -13.61 -31.76 128.38
C ASN A 39 -13.12 -30.35 128.85
N ASP A 40 -12.20 -30.31 129.84
CA ASP A 40 -11.53 -29.10 130.36
C ASP A 40 -10.03 -29.10 130.01
N PRO A 41 -9.68 -28.66 128.79
CA PRO A 41 -8.32 -28.67 128.30
C PRO A 41 -7.37 -27.67 129.00
N ASN A 42 -7.86 -26.60 129.61
CA ASN A 42 -7.00 -25.60 130.27
C ASN A 42 -6.43 -26.14 131.59
N SER A 43 -7.26 -26.85 132.35
CA SER A 43 -6.84 -27.52 133.58
C SER A 43 -5.92 -28.70 133.27
N ALA A 44 -6.15 -29.40 132.16
CA ALA A 44 -5.23 -30.42 131.66
C ALA A 44 -3.84 -29.83 131.31
N ILE A 45 -3.77 -28.66 130.66
CA ILE A 45 -2.49 -27.98 130.38
C ILE A 45 -1.75 -27.61 131.65
N LYS A 46 -2.41 -27.04 132.66
CA LYS A 46 -1.73 -26.66 133.92
C LYS A 46 -1.12 -27.87 134.61
N ALA A 47 -1.85 -28.98 134.64
CA ALA A 47 -1.32 -30.25 135.14
C ALA A 47 -0.11 -30.70 134.31
N LEU A 48 -0.18 -30.65 132.99
CA LEU A 48 0.93 -31.06 132.13
C LEU A 48 2.14 -30.13 132.16
N LEU A 49 1.98 -28.83 132.38
CA LEU A 49 3.09 -27.90 132.60
C LEU A 49 3.81 -28.19 133.92
N LEU A 50 3.05 -28.52 134.98
CA LEU A 50 3.62 -29.00 136.25
C LEU A 50 4.35 -30.34 136.06
N ALA A 51 3.80 -31.25 135.25
CA ALA A 51 4.49 -32.48 134.86
C ALA A 51 5.78 -32.19 134.07
N GLN A 52 5.77 -31.18 133.21
CA GLN A 52 6.92 -30.75 132.41
C GLN A 52 8.02 -30.12 133.27
N GLU A 53 7.69 -29.34 134.31
CA GLU A 53 8.69 -28.80 135.25
C GLU A 53 9.39 -29.91 136.04
N LEU A 54 8.65 -30.95 136.44
CA LEU A 54 9.19 -32.10 137.16
C LEU A 54 10.03 -33.02 136.27
N SER A 55 9.67 -33.14 134.98
CA SER A 55 10.43 -33.90 133.99
C SER A 55 10.49 -33.18 132.64
N PRO A 56 11.46 -32.26 132.45
CA PRO A 56 11.55 -31.45 131.24
C PRO A 56 11.81 -32.25 129.96
N LYS A 57 12.30 -33.48 130.09
CA LYS A 57 12.67 -34.37 128.98
C LYS A 57 11.63 -35.47 128.70
N ASP A 58 10.52 -35.53 129.44
CA ASP A 58 9.51 -36.59 129.25
C ASP A 58 8.76 -36.38 127.90
N PRO A 59 8.95 -37.27 126.90
CA PRO A 59 8.28 -37.15 125.60
C PRO A 59 6.76 -37.30 125.71
N GLY A 60 6.26 -38.05 126.70
CA GLY A 60 4.83 -38.28 126.91
C GLY A 60 4.10 -37.00 127.30
N VAL A 61 4.73 -36.20 128.17
CA VAL A 61 4.18 -34.90 128.59
C VAL A 61 4.21 -33.90 127.43
N LEU A 62 5.31 -33.83 126.68
CA LEU A 62 5.42 -32.94 125.52
C LEU A 62 4.39 -33.28 124.42
N TYR A 63 4.12 -34.56 124.16
CA TYR A 63 3.10 -34.99 123.18
C TYR A 63 1.67 -34.65 123.61
N GLN A 64 1.36 -34.79 124.91
CA GLN A 64 0.07 -34.40 125.45
C GLN A 64 -0.12 -32.87 125.42
N LEU A 65 0.93 -32.10 125.78
CA LEU A 65 0.91 -30.64 125.67
C LEU A 65 0.69 -30.20 124.22
N GLU A 66 1.43 -30.78 123.27
CA GLU A 66 1.27 -30.49 121.85
C GLU A 66 -0.17 -30.75 121.37
N ARG A 67 -0.75 -31.91 121.72
CA ARG A 67 -2.13 -32.25 121.34
C ARG A 67 -3.14 -31.24 121.88
N ILE A 68 -3.01 -30.84 123.15
CA ILE A 68 -3.98 -29.94 123.77
C ILE A 68 -3.79 -28.50 123.30
N TYR A 69 -2.55 -28.03 123.15
CA TYR A 69 -2.29 -26.70 122.57
C TYR A 69 -2.77 -26.60 121.13
N GLN A 70 -2.63 -27.69 120.34
CA GLN A 70 -3.19 -27.76 118.99
C GLN A 70 -4.72 -27.74 118.98
N ALA A 71 -5.39 -28.45 119.91
CA ALA A 71 -6.84 -28.44 120.03
C ALA A 71 -7.40 -27.08 120.46
N LEU A 72 -6.64 -26.31 121.24
CA LEU A 72 -7.05 -24.99 121.74
C LEU A 72 -6.70 -23.83 120.80
N GLY A 73 -5.97 -24.08 119.73
CA GLY A 73 -5.48 -23.01 118.84
C GLY A 73 -4.46 -22.07 119.48
N ARG A 74 -3.76 -22.52 120.53
CA ARG A 74 -2.69 -21.77 121.19
C ARG A 74 -1.36 -22.05 120.51
N PHE A 75 -1.20 -21.42 119.35
CA PHE A 75 -0.14 -21.76 118.40
C PHE A 75 1.26 -21.26 118.81
N GLY A 76 1.37 -20.17 119.59
CA GLY A 76 2.68 -19.69 120.07
C GLY A 76 3.31 -20.68 121.04
N GLU A 77 2.55 -21.08 122.05
CA GLU A 77 2.97 -22.06 123.06
C GLU A 77 3.15 -23.46 122.45
N LEU A 78 2.35 -23.80 121.43
CA LEU A 78 2.54 -25.02 120.66
C LEU A 78 3.92 -25.05 119.99
N VAL A 79 4.39 -23.94 119.44
CA VAL A 79 5.72 -23.89 118.82
C VAL A 79 6.81 -23.98 119.89
N GLU A 80 6.68 -23.35 121.07
CA GLU A 80 7.65 -23.52 122.15
C GLU A 80 7.80 -24.99 122.60
N VAL A 81 6.69 -25.74 122.63
CA VAL A 81 6.71 -27.18 122.87
C VAL A 81 7.44 -27.91 121.74
N ILE A 82 7.18 -27.54 120.48
CA ILE A 82 7.87 -28.11 119.32
C ILE A 82 9.38 -27.76 119.33
N GLU A 83 9.80 -26.55 119.68
CA GLU A 83 11.21 -26.14 119.82
C GLU A 83 11.94 -26.96 120.87
N ARG A 84 11.29 -27.23 122.01
CA ARG A 84 11.83 -28.13 123.01
C ARG A 84 11.99 -29.55 122.46
N ARG A 85 11.00 -30.04 121.72
CA ARG A 85 11.11 -31.35 121.06
C ARG A 85 12.25 -31.37 120.03
N ILE A 86 12.44 -30.30 119.26
CA ILE A 86 13.57 -30.15 118.33
C ILE A 86 14.90 -30.27 119.08
N SER A 87 15.03 -29.59 120.23
CA SER A 87 16.27 -29.62 121.02
C SER A 87 16.59 -30.99 121.63
N LEU A 88 15.57 -31.84 121.80
CA LEU A 88 15.68 -33.17 122.40
C LEU A 88 15.76 -34.30 121.38
N ALA A 89 15.28 -34.08 120.16
CA ALA A 89 15.40 -35.05 119.08
C ALA A 89 16.89 -35.35 118.83
N GLU A 90 17.22 -36.60 118.54
CA GLU A 90 18.58 -37.01 118.19
C GLU A 90 18.71 -37.22 116.68
N GLU A 91 17.64 -37.69 116.04
CA GLU A 91 17.59 -37.89 114.60
C GLU A 91 17.36 -36.58 113.86
N GLU A 92 18.20 -36.30 112.86
CA GLU A 92 18.03 -35.14 111.96
C GLU A 92 16.68 -35.15 111.25
N ARG A 93 16.14 -36.35 110.98
CA ARG A 93 14.82 -36.51 110.36
C ARG A 93 13.69 -36.05 111.26
N GLU A 94 13.70 -36.49 112.52
CA GLU A 94 12.69 -36.07 113.50
C GLU A 94 12.79 -34.56 113.76
N LYS A 95 14.00 -34.01 113.86
CA LYS A 95 14.21 -32.55 113.95
C LYS A 95 13.60 -31.83 112.77
N ALA A 96 13.89 -32.26 111.54
CA ALA A 96 13.37 -31.61 110.35
C ALA A 96 11.84 -31.66 110.25
N GLU A 97 11.21 -32.77 110.66
CA GLU A 97 9.74 -32.89 110.69
C GLU A 97 9.10 -31.95 111.72
N LEU A 98 9.75 -31.79 112.88
CA LEU A 98 9.31 -30.85 113.92
C LEU A 98 9.53 -29.40 113.50
N GLU A 99 10.67 -29.07 112.91
CA GLU A 99 10.99 -27.77 112.31
C GLU A 99 9.99 -27.41 111.21
N MET A 100 9.65 -28.35 110.33
CA MET A 100 8.63 -28.17 109.30
C MET A 100 7.27 -27.88 109.92
N ARG A 101 6.90 -28.60 110.98
CA ARG A 101 5.61 -28.39 111.68
C ARG A 101 5.56 -27.05 112.41
N ALA A 102 6.67 -26.61 113.01
CA ALA A 102 6.80 -25.26 113.56
C ALA A 102 6.63 -24.20 112.45
N GLY A 103 7.27 -24.42 111.29
CA GLY A 103 7.11 -23.60 110.09
C GLY A 103 5.65 -23.53 109.61
N GLU A 104 4.94 -24.66 109.55
CA GLU A 104 3.53 -24.73 109.14
C GLU A 104 2.60 -23.99 110.08
N ILE A 105 2.86 -24.07 111.39
CA ILE A 105 2.10 -23.33 112.39
C ILE A 105 2.36 -21.83 112.25
N TYR A 106 3.62 -21.43 112.08
CA TYR A 106 3.97 -20.03 111.86
C TYR A 106 3.36 -19.47 110.57
N GLU A 107 3.33 -20.27 109.50
CA GLU A 107 2.76 -19.89 108.22
C GLU A 107 1.23 -19.82 108.25
N ALA A 108 0.56 -20.92 108.60
CA ALA A 108 -0.89 -21.05 108.41
C ALA A 108 -1.70 -20.49 109.57
N LYS A 109 -1.16 -20.50 110.79
CA LYS A 109 -1.91 -20.20 112.02
C LYS A 109 -1.49 -18.87 112.64
N ILE A 110 -0.19 -18.66 112.83
CA ILE A 110 0.35 -17.42 113.40
C ILE A 110 0.43 -16.31 112.33
N LYS A 111 0.54 -16.70 111.05
CA LYS A 111 0.65 -15.79 109.90
C LYS A 111 1.89 -14.89 109.96
N ASP A 112 2.99 -15.41 110.50
CA ASP A 112 4.31 -14.76 110.49
C ASP A 112 5.21 -15.48 109.48
N PRO A 113 5.26 -15.00 108.21
CA PRO A 113 6.01 -15.66 107.16
C PRO A 113 7.53 -15.60 107.38
N ALA A 114 8.04 -14.58 108.10
CA ALA A 114 9.48 -14.45 108.34
C ALA A 114 9.97 -15.52 109.31
N LYS A 115 9.21 -15.76 110.39
CA LYS A 115 9.48 -16.87 111.32
C LYS A 115 9.22 -18.22 110.67
N ALA A 116 8.12 -18.37 109.93
CA ALA A 116 7.85 -19.62 109.21
C ALA A 116 9.04 -20.03 108.31
N VAL A 117 9.60 -19.07 107.58
CA VAL A 117 10.79 -19.29 106.75
C VAL A 117 12.01 -19.68 107.59
N SER A 118 12.25 -19.12 108.77
CA SER A 118 13.41 -19.52 109.58
C SER A 118 13.34 -20.98 110.03
N TYR A 119 12.16 -21.49 110.39
CA TYR A 119 11.99 -22.91 110.74
C TYR A 119 12.06 -23.80 109.49
N TYR A 120 11.43 -23.39 108.37
CA TYR A 120 11.58 -24.13 107.12
C TYR A 120 13.01 -24.15 106.59
N GLU A 121 13.83 -23.12 106.83
CA GLU A 121 15.26 -23.10 106.48
C GLU A 121 16.09 -24.00 107.38
N GLN A 122 15.74 -24.09 108.67
CA GLN A 122 16.35 -25.06 109.58
C GLN A 122 15.98 -26.49 109.18
N ALA A 123 14.71 -26.71 108.82
CA ALA A 123 14.24 -27.96 108.25
C ALA A 123 14.95 -28.31 106.93
N GLU A 124 15.18 -27.32 106.04
CA GLU A 124 15.91 -27.49 104.77
C GLU A 124 17.38 -27.85 105.01
N ARG A 125 18.03 -27.29 106.04
CA ARG A 125 19.43 -27.63 106.38
C ARG A 125 19.59 -29.07 106.84
N LEU A 126 18.60 -29.56 107.58
CA LEU A 126 18.60 -30.93 108.11
C LEU A 126 18.24 -31.94 107.03
N LEU A 127 17.21 -31.64 106.21
CA LEU A 127 16.79 -32.50 105.10
C LEU A 127 16.68 -31.70 103.79
N PRO A 128 17.80 -31.52 103.05
CA PRO A 128 17.86 -30.68 101.85
C PRO A 128 17.00 -31.13 100.67
N GLU A 129 16.59 -32.40 100.62
CA GLU A 129 15.90 -33.02 99.49
C GLU A 129 14.40 -33.22 99.72
N GLN A 130 13.85 -32.76 100.85
CA GLN A 130 12.42 -32.89 101.13
C GLN A 130 11.58 -31.85 100.36
N VAL A 131 10.83 -32.33 99.37
CA VAL A 131 9.94 -31.52 98.53
C VAL A 131 8.91 -30.68 99.31
N PRO A 132 8.26 -31.17 100.39
CA PRO A 132 7.30 -30.36 101.15
C PRO A 132 7.92 -29.08 101.74
N ILE A 133 9.13 -29.19 102.31
CA ILE A 133 9.87 -28.07 102.89
C ILE A 133 10.24 -27.05 101.80
N LEU A 134 10.77 -27.55 100.68
CA LEU A 134 11.13 -26.72 99.54
C LEU A 134 9.90 -26.01 98.94
N LYS A 135 8.74 -26.66 98.85
CA LYS A 135 7.48 -26.03 98.38
C LYS A 135 6.94 -24.97 99.35
N ALA A 136 7.12 -25.16 100.64
CA ALA A 136 6.75 -24.15 101.64
C ALA A 136 7.65 -22.91 101.51
N LEU A 137 8.97 -23.10 101.35
CA LEU A 137 9.92 -22.03 101.08
C LEU A 137 9.64 -21.32 99.75
N GLU A 138 9.35 -22.08 98.68
CA GLU A 138 8.98 -21.54 97.37
C GLU A 138 7.77 -20.60 97.43
N ARG A 139 6.78 -20.95 98.25
CA ARG A 139 5.56 -20.16 98.44
C ARG A 139 5.81 -18.87 99.22
N LEU A 140 6.69 -18.90 100.23
CA LEU A 140 6.90 -17.79 101.15
C LEU A 140 7.96 -16.79 100.72
N TYR A 141 9.04 -17.23 100.09
CA TYR A 141 10.13 -16.34 99.67
C TYR A 141 9.73 -15.18 98.75
N PRO A 142 8.77 -15.31 97.80
CA PRO A 142 8.29 -14.19 97.01
C PRO A 142 7.73 -13.03 97.85
N GLY A 143 6.99 -13.33 98.92
CA GLY A 143 6.36 -12.33 99.79
C GLY A 143 7.35 -11.59 100.70
N LEU A 144 8.55 -12.17 100.89
CA LEU A 144 9.63 -11.59 101.69
C LEU A 144 10.71 -10.89 100.85
N ASN A 145 10.51 -10.77 99.54
CA ASN A 145 11.50 -10.28 98.57
C ASN A 145 12.85 -11.04 98.61
N ARG A 146 12.87 -12.29 99.12
CA ARG A 146 14.06 -13.15 99.20
C ARG A 146 14.28 -13.91 97.89
N HIS A 147 14.51 -13.17 96.81
CA HIS A 147 14.55 -13.74 95.46
C HIS A 147 15.76 -14.63 95.17
N SER A 148 16.92 -14.36 95.78
CA SER A 148 18.12 -15.22 95.68
C SER A 148 17.90 -16.59 96.34
N ASP A 149 17.27 -16.60 97.52
CA ASP A 149 16.96 -17.83 98.24
C ASP A 149 15.86 -18.63 97.54
N LEU A 150 14.87 -17.93 96.97
CA LEU A 150 13.85 -18.54 96.11
C LEU A 150 14.46 -19.28 94.93
N ILE A 151 15.49 -18.71 94.28
CA ILE A 151 16.16 -19.39 93.18
C ILE A 151 16.86 -20.66 93.66
N ARG A 152 17.59 -20.63 94.77
CA ARG A 152 18.24 -21.82 95.35
C ARG A 152 17.23 -22.94 95.61
N VAL A 153 16.06 -22.60 96.14
CA VAL A 153 14.99 -23.57 96.40
C VAL A 153 14.36 -24.08 95.11
N LEU A 154 14.10 -23.20 94.13
CA LEU A 154 13.61 -23.61 92.81
C LEU A 154 14.64 -24.50 92.09
N GLU A 155 15.95 -24.29 92.25
CA GLU A 155 16.98 -25.16 91.67
C GLU A 155 16.93 -26.58 92.25
N LYS A 156 16.75 -26.70 93.57
CA LYS A 156 16.57 -27.99 94.25
C LYS A 156 15.26 -28.65 93.82
N LEU A 157 14.16 -27.91 93.77
CA LEU A 157 12.87 -28.41 93.27
C LEU A 157 12.99 -28.91 91.83
N ALA A 158 13.72 -28.19 90.96
CA ALA A 158 13.98 -28.64 89.61
C ALA A 158 14.77 -29.95 89.60
N GLN A 159 15.85 -30.10 90.39
CA GLN A 159 16.62 -31.35 90.44
C GLN A 159 15.79 -32.56 90.89
N LEU A 160 14.83 -32.34 91.79
CA LEU A 160 13.96 -33.40 92.35
C LEU A 160 12.73 -33.69 91.49
N THR A 161 12.45 -32.89 90.46
CA THR A 161 11.29 -33.07 89.58
C THR A 161 11.63 -34.06 88.46
N PRO A 162 10.99 -35.24 88.39
CA PRO A 162 11.32 -36.27 87.39
C PRO A 162 10.84 -35.93 85.98
N ASN A 163 9.73 -35.18 85.87
CA ASN A 163 9.16 -34.80 84.59
C ASN A 163 9.94 -33.60 84.01
N LEU A 164 10.55 -33.80 82.85
CA LEU A 164 11.35 -32.78 82.18
C LEU A 164 10.56 -31.50 81.85
N ASN A 165 9.25 -31.60 81.61
CA ASN A 165 8.40 -30.43 81.32
C ASN A 165 8.14 -29.61 82.59
N ASP A 166 7.82 -30.27 83.71
CA ASP A 166 7.60 -29.62 85.00
C ASP A 166 8.92 -29.03 85.53
N GLN A 167 10.03 -29.75 85.32
CA GLN A 167 11.38 -29.27 85.61
C GLN A 167 11.74 -28.04 84.76
N ALA A 168 11.37 -28.03 83.48
CA ALA A 168 11.56 -26.89 82.60
C ALA A 168 10.73 -25.66 83.03
N GLU A 169 9.51 -25.86 83.53
CA GLU A 169 8.67 -24.77 84.06
C GLU A 169 9.30 -24.09 85.27
N ILE A 170 9.85 -24.89 86.20
CA ILE A 170 10.57 -24.38 87.38
C ILE A 170 11.80 -23.58 86.96
N ILE A 171 12.62 -24.11 86.05
CA ILE A 171 13.83 -23.41 85.58
C ILE A 171 13.49 -22.16 84.76
N ASN A 172 12.38 -22.16 84.01
CA ASN A 172 11.88 -20.96 83.35
C ASN A 172 11.47 -19.87 84.35
N ARG A 173 10.84 -20.26 85.46
CA ARG A 173 10.52 -19.33 86.54
C ARG A 173 11.77 -18.77 87.21
N ILE A 174 12.82 -19.58 87.38
CA ILE A 174 14.14 -19.10 87.82
C ILE A 174 14.67 -18.04 86.87
N GLY A 175 14.68 -18.32 85.56
CA GLY A 175 15.12 -17.34 84.55
C GLY A 175 14.31 -16.04 84.58
N LYS A 176 12.98 -16.15 84.76
CA LYS A 176 12.09 -14.99 84.92
C LYS A 176 12.40 -14.18 86.18
N ILE A 177 12.70 -14.82 87.31
CA ILE A 177 13.08 -14.14 88.56
C ILE A 177 14.42 -13.43 88.39
N TYR A 178 15.41 -14.09 87.77
CA TYR A 178 16.69 -13.46 87.45
C TYR A 178 16.50 -12.18 86.62
N ARG A 179 15.64 -12.22 85.58
CA ARG A 179 15.34 -11.05 84.75
C ARG A 179 14.55 -9.98 85.51
N GLU A 180 13.35 -10.30 86.00
CA GLU A 180 12.38 -9.30 86.47
C GLU A 180 12.65 -8.78 87.88
N LYS A 181 13.23 -9.62 88.75
CA LYS A 181 13.39 -9.29 90.18
C LYS A 181 14.82 -8.96 90.56
N LEU A 182 15.80 -9.59 89.88
CA LEU A 182 17.22 -9.36 90.15
C LEU A 182 17.91 -8.51 89.08
N ASN A 183 17.25 -8.26 87.94
CA ASN A 183 17.83 -7.55 86.79
C ASN A 183 19.17 -8.16 86.32
N GLN A 184 19.32 -9.48 86.48
CA GLN A 184 20.50 -10.25 86.09
C GLN A 184 20.22 -10.99 84.78
N VAL A 185 20.75 -10.44 83.69
CA VAL A 185 20.46 -10.92 82.32
C VAL A 185 21.19 -12.24 82.02
N GLU A 186 22.46 -12.36 82.38
CA GLU A 186 23.28 -13.55 82.08
C GLU A 186 22.75 -14.82 82.77
N PRO A 187 22.43 -14.81 84.08
CA PRO A 187 21.83 -15.97 84.75
C PRO A 187 20.43 -16.30 84.22
N ALA A 188 19.66 -15.30 83.79
CA ALA A 188 18.38 -15.52 83.14
C ALA A 188 18.54 -16.27 81.81
N ILE A 189 19.52 -15.86 80.98
CA ILE A 189 19.85 -16.55 79.73
C ILE A 189 20.31 -17.98 79.99
N GLU A 190 21.19 -18.21 80.97
CA GLU A 190 21.69 -19.55 81.29
C GLU A 190 20.56 -20.49 81.74
N SER A 191 19.64 -19.98 82.57
CA SER A 191 18.46 -20.71 83.02
C SER A 191 17.59 -21.17 81.84
N HIS A 192 17.24 -20.25 80.93
CA HIS A 192 16.43 -20.61 79.78
C HIS A 192 17.18 -21.49 78.76
N LEU A 193 18.50 -21.35 78.59
CA LEU A 193 19.29 -22.26 77.76
C LEU A 193 19.34 -23.68 78.35
N ARG A 194 19.40 -23.79 79.68
CA ARG A 194 19.29 -25.08 80.38
C ARG A 194 17.96 -25.74 80.12
N VAL A 195 16.86 -24.99 80.10
CA VAL A 195 15.55 -25.49 79.68
C VAL A 195 15.60 -26.06 78.26
N LEU A 196 16.20 -25.35 77.30
CA LEU A 196 16.26 -25.81 75.90
C LEU A 196 17.18 -27.01 75.65
N LYS A 197 18.14 -27.27 76.54
CA LYS A 197 18.93 -28.51 76.49
C LYS A 197 18.10 -29.73 76.87
N MET A 198 17.12 -29.54 77.77
CA MET A 198 16.28 -30.62 78.28
C MET A 198 15.00 -30.80 77.45
N VAL A 199 14.32 -29.70 77.16
CA VAL A 199 13.09 -29.62 76.37
C VAL A 199 13.37 -28.68 75.18
N PRO A 200 13.90 -29.22 74.07
CA PRO A 200 14.25 -28.45 72.89
C PRO A 200 13.12 -27.57 72.31
N GLU A 201 11.88 -27.96 72.54
CA GLU A 201 10.67 -27.34 71.97
C GLU A 201 9.94 -26.41 72.95
N ASN A 202 10.55 -26.08 74.09
CA ASN A 202 9.93 -25.24 75.11
C ASN A 202 9.76 -23.78 74.63
N LEU A 203 8.55 -23.44 74.18
CA LEU A 203 8.21 -22.11 73.67
C LEU A 203 8.43 -20.99 74.71
N PRO A 204 8.00 -21.11 75.99
CA PRO A 204 8.24 -20.06 76.99
C PRO A 204 9.72 -19.72 77.20
N ALA A 205 10.60 -20.73 77.20
CA ALA A 205 12.05 -20.53 77.32
C ALA A 205 12.63 -19.80 76.09
N LEU A 206 12.20 -20.18 74.89
CA LEU A 206 12.60 -19.50 73.66
C LEU A 206 12.11 -18.06 73.63
N GLU A 207 10.86 -17.78 74.01
CA GLU A 207 10.33 -16.40 74.05
C GLU A 207 11.08 -15.52 75.05
N ALA A 208 11.35 -16.04 76.24
CA ALA A 208 12.12 -15.33 77.25
C ALA A 208 13.55 -15.03 76.77
N LEU A 209 14.21 -16.00 76.13
CA LEU A 209 15.52 -15.79 75.51
C LEU A 209 15.46 -14.77 74.36
N GLY A 210 14.42 -14.81 73.53
CA GLY A 210 14.22 -13.83 72.46
C GLY A 210 14.11 -12.41 73.03
N GLY A 211 13.35 -12.21 74.10
CA GLY A 211 13.27 -10.92 74.79
C GLY A 211 14.62 -10.45 75.33
N LEU A 212 15.36 -11.34 76.01
CA LEU A 212 16.67 -11.04 76.61
C LEU A 212 17.74 -10.73 75.56
N PHE A 213 17.81 -11.50 74.48
CA PHE A 213 18.77 -11.25 73.40
C PHE A 213 18.43 -9.96 72.63
N ARG A 214 17.15 -9.59 72.53
CA ARG A 214 16.72 -8.30 71.98
C ARG A 214 17.17 -7.12 72.85
N GLU A 215 17.00 -7.21 74.17
CA GLU A 215 17.47 -6.18 75.12
C GLU A 215 18.99 -6.02 75.09
N LYS A 216 19.72 -7.13 75.00
CA LYS A 216 21.20 -7.15 74.91
C LYS A 216 21.72 -6.70 73.54
N SER A 217 20.84 -6.51 72.55
CA SER A 217 21.21 -6.32 71.14
C SER A 217 22.12 -7.45 70.61
N ASP A 218 22.01 -8.66 71.18
CA ASP A 218 22.69 -9.86 70.68
C ASP A 218 21.87 -10.45 69.54
N PHE A 219 21.99 -9.80 68.39
CA PHE A 219 21.25 -10.14 67.18
C PHE A 219 21.52 -11.57 66.70
N VAL A 220 22.72 -12.11 66.92
CA VAL A 220 23.09 -13.46 66.45
C VAL A 220 22.30 -14.53 67.20
N GLN A 221 22.19 -14.41 68.52
CA GLN A 221 21.42 -15.36 69.32
C GLN A 221 19.92 -15.09 69.23
N LEU A 222 19.51 -13.83 69.15
CA LEU A 222 18.13 -13.43 68.95
C LEU A 222 17.53 -14.11 67.72
N VAL A 223 18.19 -14.04 66.56
CA VAL A 223 17.64 -14.60 65.34
C VAL A 223 17.57 -16.13 65.38
N LYS A 224 18.59 -16.81 65.95
CA LYS A 224 18.55 -18.27 66.13
C LYS A 224 17.34 -18.72 66.96
N VAL A 225 17.03 -17.96 68.02
CA VAL A 225 15.88 -18.23 68.86
C VAL A 225 14.58 -17.94 68.12
N MET A 226 14.49 -16.81 67.41
CA MET A 226 13.31 -16.46 66.60
C MET A 226 13.00 -17.49 65.51
N GLU A 227 14.01 -17.95 64.77
CA GLU A 227 13.83 -18.99 63.75
C GLU A 227 13.38 -20.31 64.36
N ARG A 228 13.86 -20.64 65.56
CA ARG A 228 13.43 -21.84 66.29
C ARG A 228 12.00 -21.75 66.80
N ILE A 229 11.58 -20.57 67.31
CA ILE A 229 10.17 -20.32 67.65
C ILE A 229 9.31 -20.45 66.39
N ALA A 230 9.72 -19.82 65.30
CA ALA A 230 9.01 -19.87 64.03
C ALA A 230 8.84 -21.30 63.52
N GLU A 231 9.89 -22.12 63.61
CA GLU A 231 9.85 -23.53 63.19
C GLU A 231 8.88 -24.39 64.01
N LEU A 232 8.76 -24.13 65.31
CA LEU A 232 7.83 -24.85 66.19
C LEU A 232 6.38 -24.42 65.97
N VAL A 233 6.15 -23.12 65.78
CA VAL A 233 4.79 -22.59 65.64
C VAL A 233 4.30 -22.57 64.20
N LYS A 234 5.12 -22.91 63.19
CA LYS A 234 4.71 -22.79 61.77
C LYS A 234 3.45 -23.57 61.40
N LYS A 235 3.19 -24.70 62.06
CA LYS A 235 1.99 -25.53 61.79
C LYS A 235 0.75 -25.02 62.52
N SER A 236 0.92 -24.51 63.74
CA SER A 236 -0.19 -24.05 64.60
C SER A 236 -0.54 -22.58 64.38
N GLU A 237 0.47 -21.74 64.19
CA GLU A 237 0.39 -20.28 64.05
C GLU A 237 1.25 -19.79 62.86
N PRO A 238 0.90 -20.15 61.61
CA PRO A 238 1.73 -19.82 60.43
C PRO A 238 1.97 -18.32 60.25
N LYS A 239 0.98 -17.48 60.58
CA LYS A 239 1.13 -16.02 60.54
C LYS A 239 2.21 -15.52 61.50
N ARG A 240 2.29 -16.10 62.69
CA ARG A 240 3.28 -15.76 63.71
C ARG A 240 4.67 -16.21 63.31
N ALA A 241 4.79 -17.43 62.79
CA ALA A 241 6.04 -17.95 62.25
C ALA A 241 6.58 -17.07 61.10
N LYS A 242 5.69 -16.60 60.21
CA LYS A 242 6.05 -15.68 59.12
C LYS A 242 6.65 -14.37 59.64
N GLU A 243 5.99 -13.69 60.58
CA GLU A 243 6.50 -12.42 61.13
C GLU A 243 7.87 -12.61 61.82
N LEU A 244 8.07 -13.73 62.51
CA LEU A 244 9.36 -14.07 63.13
C LEU A 244 10.46 -14.30 62.09
N TYR A 245 10.16 -15.00 60.99
CA TYR A 245 11.11 -15.19 59.89
C TYR A 245 11.41 -13.88 59.13
N LEU A 246 10.44 -12.98 58.97
CA LEU A 246 10.65 -11.65 58.40
C LEU A 246 11.55 -10.77 59.27
N GLU A 247 11.28 -10.73 60.58
CA GLU A 247 12.10 -9.97 61.52
C GLU A 247 13.51 -10.56 61.64
N ALA A 248 13.63 -11.89 61.64
CA ALA A 248 14.91 -12.61 61.55
C ALA A 248 15.71 -12.21 60.30
N GLY A 249 15.06 -12.21 59.13
CA GLY A 249 15.69 -11.80 57.87
C GLY A 249 16.14 -10.34 57.89
N ALA A 250 15.33 -9.43 58.44
CA ALA A 250 15.68 -8.01 58.56
C ALA A 250 16.88 -7.79 59.50
N ILE A 251 16.95 -8.51 60.61
CA ILE A 251 18.09 -8.47 61.51
C ILE A 251 19.35 -9.04 60.83
N TYR A 252 19.23 -10.15 60.10
CA TYR A 252 20.35 -10.69 59.33
C TYR A 252 20.86 -9.70 58.28
N GLN A 253 19.96 -9.01 57.58
CA GLN A 253 20.30 -8.03 56.54
C GLN A 253 20.90 -6.74 57.10
N GLU A 254 20.25 -6.10 58.08
CA GLU A 254 20.61 -4.76 58.54
C GLU A 254 21.65 -4.74 59.65
N LYS A 255 21.55 -5.65 60.62
CA LYS A 255 22.37 -5.64 61.84
C LYS A 255 23.57 -6.57 61.73
N ILE A 256 23.34 -7.80 61.28
CA ILE A 256 24.39 -8.83 61.17
C ILE A 256 25.14 -8.72 59.84
N LYS A 257 24.50 -8.16 58.80
CA LYS A 257 25.02 -8.07 57.43
C LYS A 257 25.38 -9.42 56.83
N ASP A 258 24.63 -10.46 57.19
CA ASP A 258 24.74 -11.82 56.65
C ASP A 258 23.59 -12.05 55.66
N GLU A 259 23.85 -11.71 54.41
CA GLU A 259 22.85 -11.77 53.33
C GLU A 259 22.38 -13.20 53.03
N ASP A 260 23.24 -14.23 53.18
CA ASP A 260 22.86 -15.61 52.89
C ASP A 260 21.87 -16.14 53.93
N LYS A 261 22.08 -15.79 55.21
CA LYS A 261 21.12 -16.12 56.26
C LYS A 261 19.84 -15.30 56.13
N ALA A 262 19.94 -14.01 55.77
CA ALA A 262 18.77 -13.18 55.51
C ALA A 262 17.88 -13.77 54.42
N LEU A 263 18.47 -14.22 53.30
CA LEU A 263 17.74 -14.88 52.21
C LEU A 263 17.01 -16.14 52.68
N ARG A 264 17.66 -17.00 53.47
CA ARG A 264 17.00 -18.22 54.00
C ARG A 264 15.82 -17.90 54.91
N SER A 265 15.94 -16.89 55.77
CA SER A 265 14.84 -16.49 56.64
C SER A 265 13.69 -15.89 55.83
N TYR A 266 13.97 -15.06 54.81
CA TYR A 266 12.92 -14.54 53.92
C TYR A 266 12.26 -15.64 53.09
N GLN A 267 13.00 -16.61 52.57
CA GLN A 267 12.46 -17.76 51.84
C GLN A 267 11.51 -18.59 52.72
N ARG A 268 11.87 -18.82 53.99
CA ARG A 268 10.99 -19.48 54.96
C ARG A 268 9.74 -18.67 55.28
N ALA A 269 9.83 -17.34 55.33
CA ALA A 269 8.66 -16.48 55.49
C ALA A 269 7.73 -16.57 54.27
N HIS A 270 8.30 -16.61 53.06
CA HIS A 270 7.58 -16.75 51.80
C HIS A 270 6.86 -18.11 51.69
N GLU A 271 7.49 -19.21 52.11
CA GLU A 271 6.85 -20.55 52.11
C GLU A 271 5.59 -20.64 52.98
N LEU A 272 5.47 -19.77 54.00
CA LEU A 272 4.33 -19.76 54.93
C LEU A 272 3.14 -18.94 54.43
N ASP A 273 3.39 -17.97 53.55
CA ASP A 273 2.36 -17.10 52.98
C ASP A 273 2.78 -16.64 51.59
N LEU A 274 2.28 -17.36 50.59
CA LEU A 274 2.59 -17.12 49.18
C LEU A 274 2.01 -15.80 48.65
N GLU A 275 1.14 -15.11 49.41
CA GLU A 275 0.52 -13.84 49.02
C GLU A 275 1.21 -12.61 49.63
N ASP A 276 2.15 -12.80 50.56
CA ASP A 276 2.88 -11.69 51.17
C ASP A 276 4.05 -11.24 50.32
N LEU A 277 4.03 -9.98 49.90
CA LEU A 277 5.10 -9.40 49.07
C LEU A 277 6.34 -8.99 49.88
N ARG A 278 6.24 -8.83 51.20
CA ARG A 278 7.34 -8.32 52.04
C ARG A 278 8.61 -9.20 51.98
N PRO A 279 8.53 -10.54 52.11
CA PRO A 279 9.72 -11.40 51.97
C PRO A 279 10.34 -11.32 50.57
N ILE A 280 9.50 -11.38 49.52
CA ILE A 280 9.93 -11.34 48.11
C ILE A 280 10.67 -10.02 47.81
N GLN A 281 10.14 -8.90 48.27
CA GLN A 281 10.78 -7.58 48.10
C GLN A 281 12.10 -7.46 48.85
N ALA A 282 12.22 -8.09 50.02
CA ALA A 282 13.46 -8.10 50.80
C ALA A 282 14.53 -9.00 50.14
N GLU A 283 14.15 -10.19 49.66
CA GLU A 283 15.01 -11.06 48.85
C GLU A 283 15.50 -10.34 47.59
N ARG A 284 14.59 -9.62 46.90
CA ARG A 284 14.90 -8.88 45.68
C ARG A 284 16.00 -7.84 45.92
N LYS A 285 15.91 -7.05 47.00
CA LYS A 285 16.94 -6.06 47.35
C LYS A 285 18.31 -6.69 47.55
N ILE A 286 18.38 -7.89 48.14
CA ILE A 286 19.63 -8.62 48.32
C ILE A 286 20.18 -9.08 46.97
N PHE A 287 19.36 -9.71 46.12
CA PHE A 287 19.80 -10.17 44.80
C PHE A 287 20.16 -9.00 43.85
N GLU A 288 19.48 -7.85 43.95
CA GLU A 288 19.83 -6.61 43.26
C GLU A 288 21.24 -6.13 43.66
N GLY A 289 21.55 -6.13 44.96
CA GLY A 289 22.88 -5.79 45.48
C GLY A 289 23.98 -6.74 44.99
N ARG A 290 23.67 -8.04 44.91
CA ARG A 290 24.55 -9.08 44.36
C ARG A 290 24.68 -9.06 42.84
N LYS A 291 23.86 -8.25 42.15
CA LYS A 291 23.73 -8.23 40.69
C LYS A 291 23.31 -9.60 40.11
N ASP A 292 22.62 -10.43 40.89
CA ASP A 292 22.02 -11.67 40.39
C ASP A 292 20.68 -11.36 39.75
N TRP A 293 20.75 -10.83 38.54
CA TRP A 293 19.57 -10.36 37.80
C TRP A 293 18.60 -11.49 37.44
N LYS A 294 19.05 -12.74 37.40
CA LYS A 294 18.20 -13.90 37.11
C LYS A 294 17.29 -14.20 38.29
N ALA A 295 17.83 -14.15 39.51
CA ALA A 295 17.04 -14.28 40.74
C ALA A 295 16.06 -13.09 40.90
N VAL A 296 16.51 -11.85 40.61
CA VAL A 296 15.65 -10.66 40.63
C VAL A 296 14.48 -10.79 39.66
N ALA A 297 14.71 -11.28 38.44
CA ALA A 297 13.65 -11.50 37.45
C ALA A 297 12.61 -12.51 37.98
N GLY A 298 13.06 -13.65 38.52
CA GLY A 298 12.17 -14.68 39.07
C GLY A 298 11.31 -14.17 40.24
N LEU A 299 11.86 -13.32 41.11
CA LEU A 299 11.12 -12.73 42.23
C LEU A 299 10.09 -11.69 41.77
N LEU A 300 10.43 -10.85 40.79
CA LEU A 300 9.48 -9.91 40.19
C LEU A 300 8.34 -10.64 39.47
N GLU A 301 8.62 -11.77 38.83
CA GLU A 301 7.57 -12.61 38.21
C GLU A 301 6.58 -13.17 39.24
N LEU A 302 7.08 -13.56 40.41
CA LEU A 302 6.23 -13.99 41.53
C LEU A 302 5.42 -12.82 42.10
N GLU A 303 6.04 -11.65 42.29
CA GLU A 303 5.36 -10.42 42.69
C GLU A 303 4.23 -10.05 41.70
N ALA A 304 4.47 -10.15 40.39
CA ALA A 304 3.44 -9.93 39.37
C ALA A 304 2.30 -10.97 39.39
N LYS A 305 2.55 -12.21 39.84
CA LYS A 305 1.49 -13.23 40.01
C LYS A 305 0.60 -12.92 41.20
N ILE A 306 1.18 -12.45 42.30
CA ILE A 306 0.49 -12.13 43.57
C ILE A 306 -0.32 -10.83 43.44
N LEU A 307 0.20 -9.83 42.73
CA LEU A 307 -0.49 -8.56 42.54
C LEU A 307 -1.82 -8.75 41.79
N SER A 308 -2.91 -8.39 42.47
CA SER A 308 -4.28 -8.39 41.93
C SER A 308 -4.64 -7.09 41.21
N ALA A 309 -4.05 -5.96 41.64
CA ALA A 309 -4.26 -4.66 41.03
C ALA A 309 -3.57 -4.57 39.65
N PRO A 310 -4.32 -4.36 38.55
CA PRO A 310 -3.74 -4.28 37.20
C PRO A 310 -2.70 -3.15 37.06
N GLU A 311 -2.90 -2.05 37.79
CA GLU A 311 -2.04 -0.86 37.74
C GLU A 311 -0.64 -1.09 38.29
N ASP A 312 -0.50 -1.90 39.33
CA ASP A 312 0.80 -2.23 39.91
C ASP A 312 1.43 -3.42 39.21
N LYS A 313 0.61 -4.39 38.79
CA LYS A 313 1.03 -5.53 37.99
C LYS A 313 1.70 -5.12 36.67
N LYS A 314 1.14 -4.14 35.94
CA LYS A 314 1.74 -3.65 34.68
C LYS A 314 3.11 -3.00 34.89
N LYS A 315 3.30 -2.27 36.00
CA LYS A 315 4.57 -1.62 36.35
C LYS A 315 5.65 -2.68 36.61
N VAL A 316 5.33 -3.70 37.41
CA VAL A 316 6.24 -4.81 37.69
C VAL A 316 6.59 -5.59 36.41
N LEU A 317 5.60 -5.89 35.56
CA LEU A 317 5.84 -6.56 34.28
C LEU A 317 6.78 -5.75 33.35
N ALA A 318 6.63 -4.42 33.29
CA ALA A 318 7.56 -3.59 32.52
C ALA A 318 8.97 -3.53 33.14
N GLN A 319 9.09 -3.57 34.48
CA GLN A 319 10.38 -3.68 35.15
C GLN A 319 11.08 -5.00 34.82
N ILE A 320 10.34 -6.12 34.81
CA ILE A 320 10.87 -7.43 34.39
C ILE A 320 11.37 -7.34 32.95
N GLY A 321 10.56 -6.80 32.04
CA GLY A 321 10.95 -6.62 30.64
C GLY A 321 12.26 -5.84 30.50
N LYS A 322 12.39 -4.72 31.23
CA LYS A 322 13.60 -3.88 31.23
C LYS A 322 14.81 -4.60 31.77
N LEU A 323 14.64 -5.39 32.82
CA LEU A 323 15.71 -6.19 33.41
C LEU A 323 16.23 -7.25 32.42
N TRP A 324 15.31 -7.92 31.73
CA TRP A 324 15.65 -8.90 30.69
C TRP A 324 16.37 -8.28 29.50
N GLU A 325 15.97 -7.07 29.09
CA GLU A 325 16.63 -6.31 28.01
C GLU A 325 18.03 -5.83 28.41
N GLU A 326 18.15 -5.10 29.52
CA GLU A 326 19.38 -4.37 29.86
C GLU A 326 20.43 -5.22 30.61
N LYS A 327 19.99 -6.15 31.48
CA LYS A 327 20.89 -6.87 32.39
C LYS A 327 21.13 -8.32 32.00
N LEU A 328 20.10 -8.98 31.47
CA LEU A 328 20.17 -10.39 31.05
C LEU A 328 20.36 -10.55 29.54
N ALA A 329 20.35 -9.46 28.77
CA ALA A 329 20.58 -9.40 27.34
C ALA A 329 19.73 -10.41 26.53
N SER A 330 18.51 -10.69 26.98
CA SER A 330 17.59 -11.61 26.33
C SER A 330 16.30 -10.87 25.95
N GLU A 331 16.31 -10.37 24.72
CA GLU A 331 15.20 -9.64 24.11
C GLU A 331 13.91 -10.49 23.99
N ASP A 332 14.01 -11.80 23.79
CA ASP A 332 12.83 -12.68 23.65
C ASP A 332 11.99 -12.70 24.92
N GLN A 333 12.66 -12.84 26.07
CA GLN A 333 11.99 -12.79 27.38
C GLN A 333 11.48 -11.38 27.66
N ALA A 334 12.26 -10.33 27.36
CA ALA A 334 11.82 -8.95 27.53
C ALA A 334 10.52 -8.66 26.78
N MET A 335 10.41 -9.12 25.52
CA MET A 335 9.22 -8.98 24.70
C MET A 335 7.98 -9.61 25.35
N VAL A 336 8.09 -10.81 25.91
CA VAL A 336 6.96 -11.51 26.56
C VAL A 336 6.41 -10.65 27.71
N PHE A 337 7.29 -10.13 28.56
CA PHE A 337 6.87 -9.32 29.71
C PHE A 337 6.31 -7.95 29.31
N TYR A 338 6.89 -7.30 28.30
CA TYR A 338 6.31 -6.06 27.76
C TYR A 338 4.94 -6.29 27.13
N GLN A 339 4.74 -7.37 26.38
CA GLN A 339 3.42 -7.74 25.86
C GLN A 339 2.42 -7.99 26.99
N SER A 340 2.82 -8.70 28.04
CA SER A 340 1.97 -8.92 29.22
C SER A 340 1.58 -7.62 29.91
N ALA A 341 2.48 -6.64 30.02
CA ALA A 341 2.15 -5.32 30.56
C ALA A 341 1.14 -4.58 29.65
N LEU A 342 1.30 -4.65 28.32
CA LEU A 342 0.41 -4.00 27.35
C LEU A 342 -0.97 -4.67 27.23
N ARG A 343 -1.11 -5.95 27.61
CA ARG A 343 -2.42 -6.60 27.73
C ARG A 343 -3.25 -6.00 28.87
N LEU A 344 -2.60 -5.46 29.91
CA LEU A 344 -3.28 -4.78 31.01
C LEU A 344 -3.59 -3.32 30.69
N ASP A 345 -2.65 -2.63 30.05
CA ASP A 345 -2.82 -1.25 29.59
C ASP A 345 -2.07 -1.04 28.28
N SER A 346 -2.82 -0.95 27.19
CA SER A 346 -2.26 -0.84 25.84
C SER A 346 -1.55 0.48 25.57
N THR A 347 -1.73 1.50 26.40
CA THR A 347 -1.11 2.82 26.25
C THR A 347 0.07 3.04 27.22
N TYR A 348 0.46 2.02 27.97
CA TYR A 348 1.53 2.10 28.96
C TYR A 348 2.92 2.25 28.31
N LEU A 349 3.37 3.51 28.17
CA LEU A 349 4.61 3.89 27.48
C LEU A 349 5.88 3.16 27.95
N PRO A 350 6.11 2.89 29.26
CA PRO A 350 7.31 2.19 29.70
C PRO A 350 7.45 0.75 29.19
N ALA A 351 6.35 0.09 28.82
CA ALA A 351 6.39 -1.21 28.13
C ALA A 351 6.28 -1.07 26.60
N LEU A 352 5.54 -0.07 26.14
CA LEU A 352 5.29 0.16 24.72
C LEU A 352 6.54 0.58 23.96
N LYS A 353 7.29 1.58 24.48
CA LYS A 353 8.47 2.12 23.80
C LYS A 353 9.56 1.06 23.58
N PRO A 354 9.99 0.30 24.61
CA PRO A 354 11.05 -0.70 24.41
C PRO A 354 10.59 -1.84 23.51
N LEU A 355 9.35 -2.33 23.66
CA LEU A 355 8.81 -3.37 22.78
C LEU A 355 8.78 -2.94 21.31
N CYS A 356 8.34 -1.71 21.06
CA CYS A 356 8.32 -1.11 19.73
C CYS A 356 9.74 -1.04 19.14
N GLN A 357 10.73 -0.62 19.94
CA GLN A 357 12.13 -0.56 19.51
C GLN A 357 12.73 -1.95 19.24
N ILE A 358 12.41 -2.97 20.04
CA ILE A 358 12.87 -4.34 19.82
C ILE A 358 12.32 -4.87 18.50
N TYR A 359 11.01 -4.71 18.25
CA TYR A 359 10.42 -5.13 16.97
C TYR A 359 10.99 -4.37 15.78
N TYR A 360 11.24 -3.07 15.92
CA TYR A 360 11.87 -2.26 14.88
C TYR A 360 13.28 -2.76 14.56
N LYS A 361 14.13 -3.00 15.58
CA LYS A 361 15.51 -3.53 15.40
C LYS A 361 15.52 -4.91 14.74
N ARG A 362 14.58 -5.79 15.13
CA ARG A 362 14.41 -7.13 14.56
C ARG A 362 13.73 -7.14 13.19
N GLN A 363 13.40 -5.98 12.64
CA GLN A 363 12.70 -5.83 11.36
C GLN A 363 11.33 -6.55 11.32
N ASN A 364 10.72 -6.79 12.49
CA ASN A 364 9.38 -7.37 12.58
C ASN A 364 8.33 -6.25 12.50
N PHE A 365 8.17 -5.70 11.30
CA PHE A 365 7.38 -4.49 11.06
C PHE A 365 5.88 -4.70 11.31
N GLU A 366 5.35 -5.90 11.07
CA GLU A 366 3.92 -6.22 11.26
C GLU A 366 3.49 -6.06 12.72
N GLN A 367 4.33 -6.51 13.66
CA GLN A 367 4.07 -6.37 15.09
C GLN A 367 4.42 -4.97 15.62
N CYS A 368 5.21 -4.22 14.87
CA CYS A 368 5.68 -2.89 15.23
C CYS A 368 4.65 -1.79 14.92
N GLU A 369 3.95 -1.88 13.77
CA GLU A 369 2.94 -0.91 13.34
C GLU A 369 1.88 -0.57 14.40
N PRO A 370 1.15 -1.52 15.02
CA PRO A 370 0.11 -1.18 15.99
C PRO A 370 0.67 -0.48 17.23
N LEU A 371 1.92 -0.77 17.61
CA LEU A 371 2.58 -0.10 18.73
C LEU A 371 2.97 1.34 18.37
N PHE A 372 3.50 1.57 17.16
CA PHE A 372 3.78 2.93 16.69
C PHE A 372 2.52 3.78 16.54
N ILE A 373 1.38 3.21 16.12
CA ILE A 373 0.09 3.92 16.08
C ILE A 373 -0.30 4.44 17.47
N ILE A 374 -0.13 3.60 18.50
CA ILE A 374 -0.46 3.98 19.87
C ILE A 374 0.56 5.00 20.41
N TRP A 375 1.86 4.79 20.16
CA TRP A 375 2.90 5.74 20.55
C TRP A 375 2.72 7.10 19.90
N ALA A 376 2.28 7.13 18.63
CA ALA A 376 2.03 8.36 17.90
C ALA A 376 0.96 9.24 18.59
N ARG A 377 -0.01 8.64 19.27
CA ARG A 377 -1.06 9.40 20.01
C ARG A 377 -0.52 10.14 21.22
N SER A 378 0.62 9.71 21.77
CA SER A 378 1.29 10.37 22.89
C SER A 378 2.47 11.24 22.48
N LEU A 379 2.66 11.52 21.17
CA LEU A 379 3.77 12.33 20.65
C LEU A 379 3.89 13.70 21.31
N ALA A 380 2.77 14.32 21.69
CA ALA A 380 2.77 15.64 22.33
C ALA A 380 3.51 15.68 23.68
N GLN A 381 3.74 14.53 24.31
CA GLN A 381 4.47 14.42 25.58
C GLN A 381 5.99 14.27 25.38
N GLU A 382 6.46 14.05 24.15
CA GLU A 382 7.88 13.86 23.82
C GLU A 382 8.54 15.19 23.43
N SER A 383 9.88 15.25 23.47
CA SER A 383 10.63 16.39 22.94
C SER A 383 10.42 16.53 21.43
N LYS A 384 10.58 17.73 20.86
CA LYS A 384 10.49 17.90 19.39
C LYS A 384 11.48 17.02 18.62
N GLU A 385 12.64 16.76 19.20
CA GLU A 385 13.66 15.89 18.60
C GLU A 385 13.19 14.43 18.58
N ASP A 386 12.64 13.95 19.69
CA ASP A 386 12.07 12.62 19.79
C ASP A 386 10.83 12.46 18.91
N GLN A 387 9.98 13.50 18.82
CA GLN A 387 8.81 13.50 17.93
C GLN A 387 9.21 13.30 16.48
N ALA A 388 10.21 14.03 16.00
CA ALA A 388 10.74 13.86 14.64
C ALA A 388 11.33 12.46 14.45
N LEU A 389 12.14 11.96 15.38
CA LEU A 389 12.74 10.62 15.30
C LEU A 389 11.69 9.51 15.29
N ILE A 390 10.63 9.61 16.11
CA ILE A 390 9.53 8.64 16.17
C ILE A 390 8.76 8.63 14.87
N LEU A 391 8.39 9.80 14.34
CA LEU A 391 7.68 9.92 13.06
C LEU A 391 8.52 9.38 11.90
N TYR A 392 9.83 9.65 11.87
CA TYR A 392 10.73 9.06 10.89
C TYR A 392 10.74 7.53 10.98
N ARG A 393 10.93 6.96 12.18
CA ARG A 393 10.91 5.49 12.37
C ARG A 393 9.56 4.89 12.02
N PHE A 394 8.46 5.57 12.32
CA PHE A 394 7.13 5.11 11.95
C PHE A 394 6.95 5.10 10.43
N GLY A 395 7.40 6.16 9.74
CA GLY A 395 7.45 6.18 8.28
C GLY A 395 8.24 5.00 7.71
N MET A 396 9.38 4.63 8.31
CA MET A 396 10.17 3.46 7.92
C MET A 396 9.40 2.14 8.08
N VAL A 397 8.63 1.98 9.16
CA VAL A 397 7.80 0.78 9.40
C VAL A 397 6.72 0.66 8.32
N GLU A 398 5.98 1.74 8.06
CA GLU A 398 4.92 1.76 7.04
C GLU A 398 5.49 1.49 5.64
N GLU A 399 6.67 2.04 5.34
CA GLU A 399 7.34 1.81 4.06
C GLU A 399 7.70 0.33 3.87
N LYS A 400 8.26 -0.32 4.91
CA LYS A 400 8.62 -1.75 4.87
C LYS A 400 7.41 -2.68 4.79
N LEU A 401 6.25 -2.23 5.26
CA LEU A 401 4.97 -2.91 5.09
C LEU A 401 4.30 -2.66 3.73
N GLY A 402 4.95 -1.89 2.84
CA GLY A 402 4.41 -1.53 1.53
C GLY A 402 3.34 -0.42 1.57
N LYS A 403 3.09 0.19 2.72
CA LYS A 403 2.13 1.29 2.94
C LYS A 403 2.78 2.64 2.66
N VAL A 404 3.25 2.82 1.43
CA VAL A 404 4.12 3.94 1.04
C VAL A 404 3.45 5.32 1.22
N ASP A 405 2.13 5.44 1.05
CA ASP A 405 1.44 6.74 1.24
C ASP A 405 1.49 7.22 2.70
N LYS A 406 1.25 6.32 3.66
CA LYS A 406 1.37 6.63 5.08
C LYS A 406 2.82 6.93 5.48
N ALA A 407 3.77 6.21 4.88
CA ALA A 407 5.18 6.47 5.11
C ALA A 407 5.55 7.92 4.73
N LEU A 408 5.06 8.40 3.58
CA LEU A 408 5.26 9.78 3.14
C LEU A 408 4.66 10.80 4.11
N GLU A 409 3.45 10.57 4.63
CA GLU A 409 2.83 11.45 5.64
C GLU A 409 3.70 11.57 6.89
N TYR A 410 4.21 10.45 7.41
CA TYR A 410 5.04 10.47 8.61
C TYR A 410 6.43 11.07 8.37
N TYR A 411 7.06 10.81 7.22
CA TYR A 411 8.32 11.48 6.89
C TYR A 411 8.14 12.99 6.71
N GLN A 412 7.04 13.45 6.11
CA GLN A 412 6.72 14.88 5.99
C GLN A 412 6.50 15.53 7.35
N ALA A 413 5.70 14.89 8.22
CA ALA A 413 5.48 15.37 9.58
C ALA A 413 6.80 15.42 10.36
N SER A 414 7.68 14.44 10.19
CA SER A 414 9.02 14.44 10.77
C SER A 414 9.86 15.63 10.29
N SER A 415 9.85 15.94 8.99
CA SER A 415 10.60 17.07 8.41
C SER A 415 10.04 18.44 8.87
N GLN A 416 8.71 18.54 9.06
CA GLN A 416 8.08 19.77 9.56
C GLN A 416 8.46 20.08 11.01
N ILE A 417 8.59 19.05 11.87
CA ILE A 417 8.98 19.24 13.28
C ILE A 417 10.46 19.62 13.38
N LYS A 418 11.32 18.96 12.60
CA LYS A 418 12.75 19.23 12.53
C LYS A 418 13.15 19.54 11.08
N PRO A 419 13.12 20.83 10.69
CA PRO A 419 13.65 21.26 9.40
C PRO A 419 15.11 20.81 9.26
N LEU A 420 15.50 20.37 8.06
CA LEU A 420 16.84 19.85 7.75
C LEU A 420 17.20 18.51 8.43
N TYR A 421 16.20 17.72 8.83
CA TYR A 421 16.44 16.35 9.28
C TYR A 421 16.74 15.45 8.07
N LEU A 422 18.00 15.03 7.93
CA LEU A 422 18.52 14.37 6.73
C LEU A 422 17.77 13.07 6.39
N GLU A 423 17.56 12.22 7.39
CA GLU A 423 17.03 10.87 7.21
C GLU A 423 15.63 10.84 6.58
N PRO A 424 14.61 11.58 7.09
CA PRO A 424 13.31 11.64 6.43
C PRO A 424 13.37 12.37 5.08
N LEU A 425 14.22 13.40 4.91
CA LEU A 425 14.36 14.10 3.63
C LEU A 425 14.94 13.18 2.53
N GLU A 426 15.94 12.37 2.86
CA GLU A 426 16.49 11.33 1.97
C GLU A 426 15.41 10.32 1.55
N ARG A 427 14.57 9.85 2.50
CA ARG A 427 13.46 8.94 2.17
C ARG A 427 12.39 9.61 1.32
N LEU A 428 11.97 10.83 1.66
CA LEU A 428 10.98 11.60 0.89
C LEU A 428 11.44 11.82 -0.54
N PHE A 429 12.68 12.28 -0.71
CA PHE A 429 13.26 12.49 -2.03
C PHE A 429 13.29 11.18 -2.83
N ALA A 430 13.82 10.09 -2.26
CA ALA A 430 13.92 8.80 -2.93
C ALA A 430 12.55 8.21 -3.31
N ILE A 431 11.54 8.29 -2.44
CA ILE A 431 10.21 7.74 -2.70
C ILE A 431 9.50 8.56 -3.80
N TYR A 432 9.55 9.90 -3.72
CA TYR A 432 8.93 10.72 -4.75
C TYR A 432 9.62 10.60 -6.12
N LEU A 433 10.94 10.42 -6.14
CA LEU A 433 11.68 10.06 -7.35
C LEU A 433 11.17 8.72 -7.92
N ALA A 434 11.10 7.67 -7.11
CA ALA A 434 10.67 6.34 -7.55
C ALA A 434 9.23 6.30 -8.06
N ARG A 435 8.34 7.15 -7.51
CA ARG A 435 6.94 7.29 -7.95
C ARG A 435 6.77 8.16 -9.20
N GLY A 436 7.81 8.86 -9.64
CA GLY A 436 7.71 9.84 -10.73
C GLY A 436 6.94 11.11 -10.35
N GLU A 437 6.75 11.40 -9.06
CA GLU A 437 6.13 12.63 -8.57
C GLU A 437 7.16 13.78 -8.55
N LYS A 438 7.62 14.15 -9.75
CA LYS A 438 8.85 14.94 -9.97
C LYS A 438 8.87 16.28 -9.22
N ARG A 439 7.75 17.02 -9.16
CA ARG A 439 7.67 18.32 -8.45
C ARG A 439 7.83 18.19 -6.93
N LYS A 440 7.33 17.12 -6.33
CA LYS A 440 7.50 16.91 -4.87
C LYS A 440 8.93 16.47 -4.56
N ALA A 441 9.49 15.59 -5.40
CA ALA A 441 10.89 15.21 -5.33
C ALA A 441 11.81 16.45 -5.43
N GLU A 442 11.53 17.37 -6.35
CA GLU A 442 12.29 18.62 -6.52
C GLU A 442 12.30 19.46 -5.23
N GLY A 443 11.12 19.65 -4.61
CA GLY A 443 10.99 20.40 -3.37
C GLY A 443 11.82 19.80 -2.21
N PHE A 444 11.63 18.51 -1.92
CA PHE A 444 12.38 17.85 -0.84
C PHE A 444 13.86 17.67 -1.16
N GLY A 445 14.22 17.48 -2.43
CA GLY A 445 15.60 17.42 -2.87
C GLY A 445 16.36 18.73 -2.65
N ARG A 446 15.72 19.89 -2.87
CA ARG A 446 16.31 21.21 -2.52
C ARG A 446 16.56 21.38 -1.03
N GLU A 447 15.58 21.00 -0.21
CA GLU A 447 15.75 21.02 1.25
C GLU A 447 16.89 20.11 1.71
N LEU A 448 17.00 18.91 1.10
CA LEU A 448 18.07 17.97 1.38
C LEU A 448 19.45 18.50 0.97
N VAL A 449 19.59 19.12 -0.20
CA VAL A 449 20.84 19.76 -0.64
C VAL A 449 21.25 20.84 0.36
N SER A 450 20.34 21.74 0.73
CA SER A 450 20.62 22.81 1.71
C SER A 450 21.03 22.27 3.09
N ALA A 451 20.42 21.15 3.52
CA ALA A 451 20.81 20.47 4.76
C ALA A 451 22.22 19.88 4.68
N LEU A 452 22.54 19.20 3.58
CA LEU A 452 23.83 18.54 3.35
C LEU A 452 24.99 19.54 3.20
N GLU A 453 24.74 20.70 2.59
CA GLU A 453 25.71 21.80 2.50
C GLU A 453 26.09 22.33 3.89
N LYS A 454 25.10 22.53 4.77
CA LYS A 454 25.33 23.03 6.14
C LYS A 454 26.09 22.04 7.03
N ILE A 455 25.83 20.74 6.84
CA ILE A 455 26.42 19.66 7.63
C ILE A 455 27.80 19.26 7.06
N ALA A 456 28.16 19.73 5.86
CA ALA A 456 29.42 19.47 5.17
C ALA A 456 29.69 17.96 4.94
N GLU A 457 28.70 17.26 4.38
CA GLU A 457 28.76 15.84 4.02
C GLU A 457 28.95 15.65 2.50
N PRO A 458 30.17 15.79 1.95
CA PRO A 458 30.41 15.95 0.52
C PRO A 458 29.98 14.73 -0.32
N LYS A 459 30.10 13.52 0.23
CA LYS A 459 29.71 12.30 -0.48
C LYS A 459 28.20 12.18 -0.67
N ARG A 460 27.43 12.49 0.38
CA ARG A 460 25.96 12.50 0.31
C ARG A 460 25.47 13.66 -0.54
N LEU A 461 26.09 14.84 -0.37
CA LEU A 461 25.79 16.03 -1.17
C LEU A 461 25.99 15.74 -2.66
N PHE A 462 27.11 15.13 -3.05
CA PHE A 462 27.36 14.70 -4.42
C PHE A 462 26.24 13.80 -4.97
N ASN A 463 25.86 12.76 -4.24
CA ASN A 463 24.81 11.83 -4.68
C ASN A 463 23.47 12.54 -4.90
N THR A 464 23.08 13.41 -3.96
CA THR A 464 21.83 14.17 -4.05
C THR A 464 21.87 15.17 -5.21
N LEU A 465 22.98 15.89 -5.39
CA LEU A 465 23.17 16.84 -6.50
C LEU A 465 23.10 16.12 -7.86
N ALA A 466 23.71 14.94 -7.99
CA ALA A 466 23.65 14.15 -9.22
C ALA A 466 22.20 13.71 -9.54
N GLN A 467 21.44 13.25 -8.54
CA GLN A 467 20.03 12.88 -8.68
C GLN A 467 19.13 14.08 -8.97
N MET A 468 19.41 15.24 -8.36
CA MET A 468 18.70 16.50 -8.64
C MET A 468 18.96 16.97 -10.08
N GLY A 469 20.19 16.86 -10.56
CA GLY A 469 20.53 17.17 -11.94
C GLY A 469 19.77 16.32 -12.96
N GLU A 470 19.61 15.02 -12.68
CA GLU A 470 18.80 14.11 -13.48
C GLU A 470 17.31 14.46 -13.43
N LEU A 471 16.78 14.70 -12.23
CA LEU A 471 15.38 15.09 -12.02
C LEU A 471 15.02 16.39 -12.75
N GLU A 472 15.85 17.42 -12.65
CA GLU A 472 15.60 18.72 -13.30
C GLU A 472 15.68 18.60 -14.82
N LYS A 473 16.54 17.71 -15.35
CA LYS A 473 16.55 17.38 -16.79
C LYS A 473 15.20 16.80 -17.22
N GLU A 474 14.63 15.90 -16.43
CA GLU A 474 13.32 15.31 -16.70
C GLU A 474 12.15 16.29 -16.55
N LEU A 475 12.27 17.29 -15.68
CA LEU A 475 11.32 18.40 -15.53
C LEU A 475 11.45 19.45 -16.64
N ASN A 476 12.40 19.25 -17.57
CA ASN A 476 12.77 20.19 -18.64
C ASN A 476 13.29 21.54 -18.12
N ASN A 477 13.78 21.58 -16.87
CA ASN A 477 14.42 22.73 -16.24
C ASN A 477 15.93 22.69 -16.52
N GLN A 478 16.30 22.93 -17.78
CA GLN A 478 17.67 22.70 -18.26
C GLN A 478 18.75 23.50 -17.51
N GLU A 479 18.43 24.70 -17.00
CA GLU A 479 19.41 25.55 -16.30
C GLU A 479 19.73 25.02 -14.91
N SER A 480 18.71 24.69 -14.11
CA SER A 480 18.87 24.06 -12.80
C SER A 480 19.54 22.68 -12.91
N ALA A 481 19.21 21.91 -13.95
CA ALA A 481 19.86 20.64 -14.22
C ALA A 481 21.37 20.79 -14.44
N ILE A 482 21.78 21.77 -15.25
CA ILE A 482 23.21 22.06 -15.50
C ILE A 482 23.89 22.51 -14.20
N ASP A 483 23.26 23.39 -13.42
CA ASP A 483 23.82 23.90 -12.16
C ASP A 483 24.09 22.76 -11.16
N TYR A 484 23.09 21.93 -10.88
CA TYR A 484 23.27 20.79 -9.97
C TYR A 484 24.31 19.78 -10.46
N LEU A 485 24.37 19.52 -11.77
CA LEU A 485 25.38 18.63 -12.34
C LEU A 485 26.80 19.21 -12.26
N GLU A 486 27.00 20.50 -12.51
CA GLU A 486 28.31 21.14 -12.38
C GLU A 486 28.74 21.22 -10.90
N GLN A 487 27.81 21.46 -9.97
CA GLN A 487 28.10 21.38 -8.53
C GLN A 487 28.50 19.97 -8.10
N ALA A 488 27.79 18.93 -8.56
CA ALA A 488 28.16 17.54 -8.32
C ALA A 488 29.56 17.22 -8.88
N LEU A 489 29.85 17.70 -10.09
CA LEU A 489 31.15 17.51 -10.74
C LEU A 489 32.27 18.35 -10.12
N GLY A 490 31.94 19.42 -9.39
CA GLY A 490 32.89 20.15 -8.55
C GLY A 490 33.41 19.30 -7.38
N ILE A 491 32.55 18.41 -6.84
CA ILE A 491 32.93 17.47 -5.78
C ILE A 491 33.64 16.25 -6.37
N GLN A 492 33.07 15.64 -7.43
CA GLN A 492 33.64 14.48 -8.10
C GLN A 492 33.78 14.72 -9.62
N PRO A 493 34.94 15.24 -10.08
CA PRO A 493 35.14 15.62 -11.49
C PRO A 493 35.05 14.49 -12.51
N THR A 494 35.23 13.24 -12.06
CA THR A 494 35.29 12.04 -12.92
C THR A 494 33.99 11.25 -12.93
N HIS A 495 32.88 11.78 -12.39
CA HIS A 495 31.62 11.06 -12.39
C HIS A 495 30.98 10.99 -13.78
N TYR A 496 31.11 9.82 -14.41
CA TYR A 496 30.70 9.58 -15.80
C TYR A 496 29.20 9.86 -16.08
N PRO A 497 28.23 9.39 -15.28
CA PRO A 497 26.81 9.68 -15.52
C PRO A 497 26.48 11.17 -15.51
N SER A 498 27.04 11.94 -14.58
CA SER A 498 26.81 13.39 -14.51
C SER A 498 27.41 14.11 -15.72
N LEU A 499 28.62 13.72 -16.15
CA LEU A 499 29.22 14.26 -17.39
C LEU A 499 28.37 13.91 -18.62
N ARG A 500 27.79 12.71 -18.67
CA ARG A 500 26.93 12.28 -19.77
C ARG A 500 25.64 13.10 -19.84
N PHE A 501 24.99 13.33 -18.70
CA PHE A 501 23.81 14.19 -18.66
C PHE A 501 24.12 15.65 -19.02
N LEU A 502 25.28 16.15 -18.62
CA LEU A 502 25.75 17.48 -18.98
C LEU A 502 25.93 17.61 -20.51
N VAL A 503 26.52 16.60 -21.15
CA VAL A 503 26.63 16.52 -22.63
C VAL A 503 25.25 16.59 -23.29
N ASP A 504 24.30 15.77 -22.84
CA ASP A 504 22.94 15.73 -23.40
C ASP A 504 22.25 17.10 -23.29
N LEU A 505 22.36 17.75 -22.12
CA LEU A 505 21.77 19.06 -21.85
C LEU A 505 22.39 20.16 -22.73
N TYR A 506 23.72 20.17 -22.88
CA TYR A 506 24.37 21.13 -23.77
C TYR A 506 24.04 20.88 -25.24
N LYS A 507 23.86 19.62 -25.67
CA LYS A 507 23.35 19.29 -27.01
C LYS A 507 21.92 19.80 -27.20
N ALA A 508 21.04 19.60 -26.22
CA ALA A 508 19.66 20.09 -26.26
C ALA A 508 19.60 21.63 -26.36
N LYS A 509 20.48 22.34 -25.63
CA LYS A 509 20.63 23.81 -25.74
C LYS A 509 21.38 24.27 -26.98
N LYS A 510 21.81 23.36 -27.86
CA LYS A 510 22.66 23.64 -29.04
C LYS A 510 23.96 24.38 -28.70
N ASN A 511 24.46 24.21 -27.47
CA ASN A 511 25.74 24.78 -27.05
C ASN A 511 26.86 23.78 -27.36
N TRP A 512 27.19 23.67 -28.65
CA TRP A 512 28.10 22.65 -29.17
C TRP A 512 29.49 22.71 -28.56
N ASN A 513 30.02 23.91 -28.30
CA ASN A 513 31.33 24.08 -27.70
C ASN A 513 31.40 23.49 -26.28
N LYS A 514 30.38 23.74 -25.45
CA LYS A 514 30.31 23.15 -24.11
C LYS A 514 30.03 21.64 -24.16
N ALA A 515 29.26 21.16 -25.13
CA ALA A 515 29.07 19.73 -25.33
C ALA A 515 30.39 19.03 -25.68
N LEU A 516 31.20 19.61 -26.59
CA LEU A 516 32.50 19.07 -26.95
C LEU A 516 33.50 19.06 -25.78
N SER A 517 33.58 20.14 -25.00
CA SER A 517 34.46 20.16 -23.81
C SER A 517 33.99 19.15 -22.74
N SER A 518 32.68 18.93 -22.64
CA SER A 518 32.10 17.91 -21.76
C SER A 518 32.41 16.49 -22.23
N TYR A 519 32.40 16.23 -23.55
CA TYR A 519 32.91 14.97 -24.10
C TYR A 519 34.40 14.76 -23.79
N ASP A 520 35.23 15.81 -23.85
CA ASP A 520 36.65 15.68 -23.50
C ASP A 520 36.85 15.31 -22.02
N ARG A 521 36.05 15.88 -21.12
CA ARG A 521 36.00 15.48 -19.70
C ARG A 521 35.54 14.02 -19.57
N LEU A 522 34.48 13.64 -20.27
CA LEU A 522 33.88 12.30 -20.24
C LEU A 522 34.84 11.22 -20.74
N LEU A 523 35.61 11.50 -21.79
CA LEU A 523 36.63 10.60 -22.33
C LEU A 523 37.83 10.40 -21.38
N ARG A 524 38.18 11.41 -20.57
CA ARG A 524 39.23 11.29 -19.54
C ARG A 524 38.74 10.57 -18.28
N ALA A 525 37.44 10.58 -18.02
CA ALA A 525 36.83 10.04 -16.82
C ALA A 525 36.61 8.51 -16.85
N SER A 526 36.68 7.88 -18.02
CA SER A 526 36.46 6.44 -18.18
C SER A 526 37.70 5.74 -18.74
N ALA A 527 37.98 4.54 -18.24
CA ALA A 527 38.97 3.61 -18.80
C ALA A 527 38.31 2.46 -19.58
N ASP A 528 36.97 2.39 -19.61
CA ASP A 528 36.23 1.33 -20.32
C ASP A 528 36.25 1.59 -21.83
N PRO A 529 36.87 0.68 -22.63
CA PRO A 529 36.93 0.81 -24.09
C PRO A 529 35.55 0.97 -24.76
N ASN A 530 34.48 0.39 -24.20
CA ASN A 530 33.13 0.51 -24.75
C ASN A 530 32.59 1.94 -24.64
N LEU A 531 32.71 2.51 -23.43
CA LEU A 531 32.25 3.86 -23.15
C LEU A 531 33.07 4.89 -23.92
N ILE A 532 34.38 4.68 -24.01
CA ILE A 532 35.28 5.52 -24.80
C ILE A 532 34.89 5.47 -26.29
N ALA A 533 34.73 4.28 -26.87
CA ALA A 533 34.37 4.13 -28.28
C ALA A 533 33.00 4.75 -28.59
N SER A 534 32.00 4.55 -27.71
CA SER A 534 30.68 5.17 -27.84
C SER A 534 30.74 6.70 -27.78
N ALA A 535 31.45 7.27 -26.79
CA ALA A 535 31.60 8.70 -26.65
C ALA A 535 32.38 9.34 -27.82
N LEU A 536 33.40 8.66 -28.35
CA LEU A 536 34.13 9.12 -29.53
C LEU A 536 33.25 9.16 -30.78
N VAL A 537 32.39 8.15 -30.98
CA VAL A 537 31.41 8.15 -32.07
C VAL A 537 30.43 9.31 -31.89
N GLU A 538 29.78 9.45 -30.74
CA GLU A 538 28.80 10.53 -30.55
C GLU A 538 29.40 11.93 -30.65
N LYS A 539 30.66 12.09 -30.21
CA LYS A 539 31.42 13.34 -30.42
C LYS A 539 31.70 13.57 -31.91
N GLY A 540 32.10 12.53 -32.63
CA GLY A 540 32.29 12.57 -34.09
C GLY A 540 31.00 12.92 -34.84
N GLU A 541 29.87 12.35 -34.45
CA GLU A 541 28.56 12.66 -35.06
C GLU A 541 28.12 14.09 -34.81
N LEU A 542 28.43 14.64 -33.63
CA LEU A 542 28.18 16.05 -33.34
C LEU A 542 29.02 16.96 -34.25
N LEU A 543 30.30 16.62 -34.46
CA LEU A 543 31.19 17.33 -35.37
C LEU A 543 30.73 17.24 -36.82
N GLU A 544 30.29 16.05 -37.26
CA GLU A 544 29.76 15.76 -38.60
C GLU A 544 28.51 16.60 -38.88
N LYS A 545 27.47 16.48 -38.04
CA LYS A 545 26.13 16.99 -38.35
C LYS A 545 25.94 18.46 -38.02
N GLU A 546 26.44 18.92 -36.87
CA GLU A 546 26.11 20.26 -36.35
C GLU A 546 27.19 21.29 -36.66
N LEU A 547 28.45 20.86 -36.77
CA LEU A 547 29.59 21.75 -37.00
C LEU A 547 30.21 21.59 -38.39
N ASN A 548 29.76 20.61 -39.19
CA ASN A 548 30.25 20.30 -40.53
C ASN A 548 31.78 20.13 -40.58
N GLN A 549 32.38 19.54 -39.53
CA GLN A 549 33.81 19.29 -39.41
C GLN A 549 34.12 17.82 -39.73
N LEU A 550 34.01 17.45 -40.99
CA LEU A 550 34.05 16.05 -41.45
C LEU A 550 35.40 15.36 -41.20
N GLU A 551 36.53 16.05 -41.41
CA GLU A 551 37.87 15.49 -41.12
C GLU A 551 38.09 15.25 -39.60
N SER A 552 37.61 16.18 -38.76
CA SER A 552 37.65 15.99 -37.31
C SER A 552 36.77 14.80 -36.88
N ALA A 553 35.57 14.67 -37.47
CA ALA A 553 34.69 13.53 -37.21
C ALA A 553 35.34 12.20 -37.62
N LEU A 554 35.95 12.13 -38.81
CA LEU A 554 36.70 10.96 -39.30
C LEU A 554 37.81 10.55 -38.34
N ALA A 555 38.59 11.51 -37.81
CA ALA A 555 39.64 11.22 -36.85
C ALA A 555 39.09 10.57 -35.56
N HIS A 556 37.94 11.05 -35.06
CA HIS A 556 37.31 10.48 -33.86
C HIS A 556 36.69 9.10 -34.13
N PHE A 557 36.10 8.87 -35.31
CA PHE A 557 35.59 7.56 -35.71
C PHE A 557 36.71 6.53 -35.90
N LYS A 558 37.83 6.91 -36.54
CA LYS A 558 39.04 6.07 -36.65
C LYS A 558 39.57 5.69 -35.27
N LYS A 559 39.70 6.67 -34.37
CA LYS A 559 40.12 6.42 -32.99
C LYS A 559 39.14 5.49 -32.25
N ALA A 560 37.83 5.61 -32.49
CA ALA A 560 36.84 4.74 -31.85
C ALA A 560 37.02 3.27 -32.24
N VAL A 561 37.28 2.98 -33.52
CA VAL A 561 37.52 1.60 -33.99
C VAL A 561 38.92 1.08 -33.66
N GLU A 562 39.90 1.95 -33.45
CA GLU A 562 41.21 1.58 -32.90
C GLU A 562 41.13 1.18 -31.42
N VAL A 563 40.39 1.94 -30.60
CA VAL A 563 40.17 1.64 -29.18
C VAL A 563 39.38 0.33 -29.01
N LYS A 564 38.40 0.10 -29.90
CA LYS A 564 37.58 -1.11 -29.87
C LYS A 564 37.40 -1.70 -31.29
N PRO A 565 38.25 -2.67 -31.70
CA PRO A 565 38.25 -3.25 -33.05
C PRO A 565 37.02 -4.07 -33.45
N ASP A 566 36.14 -4.40 -32.51
CA ASP A 566 34.86 -5.09 -32.74
C ASP A 566 33.64 -4.14 -32.60
N TYR A 567 33.88 -2.82 -32.48
CA TYR A 567 32.80 -1.84 -32.31
C TYR A 567 32.11 -1.48 -33.62
N LEU A 568 31.10 -2.26 -33.99
CA LEU A 568 30.37 -2.13 -35.25
C LEU A 568 29.78 -0.72 -35.49
N ALA A 569 29.28 -0.05 -34.46
CA ALA A 569 28.73 1.30 -34.58
C ALA A 569 29.79 2.34 -35.00
N GLY A 570 31.05 2.17 -34.54
CA GLY A 570 32.18 2.99 -34.97
C GLY A 570 32.49 2.80 -36.45
N PHE A 571 32.55 1.56 -36.93
CA PHE A 571 32.76 1.29 -38.35
C PHE A 571 31.62 1.81 -39.22
N ARG A 572 30.36 1.72 -38.78
CA ARG A 572 29.22 2.29 -39.51
C ARG A 572 29.27 3.81 -39.62
N ALA A 573 29.62 4.50 -38.53
CA ALA A 573 29.80 5.95 -38.55
C ALA A 573 30.96 6.37 -39.46
N LEU A 574 32.08 5.62 -39.41
CA LEU A 574 33.21 5.81 -40.29
C LEU A 574 32.83 5.60 -41.77
N ALA A 575 32.16 4.49 -42.10
CA ALA A 575 31.72 4.18 -43.45
C ALA A 575 30.81 5.27 -44.03
N ARG A 576 29.87 5.78 -43.24
CA ARG A 576 28.94 6.84 -43.64
C ARG A 576 29.68 8.11 -44.08
N VAL A 577 30.65 8.58 -43.29
CA VAL A 577 31.40 9.78 -43.65
C VAL A 577 32.35 9.53 -44.82
N LEU A 578 32.97 8.34 -44.89
CA LEU A 578 33.80 7.98 -46.05
C LEU A 578 32.99 7.90 -47.35
N LEU A 579 31.75 7.44 -47.32
CA LEU A 579 30.83 7.47 -48.46
C LEU A 579 30.51 8.90 -48.89
N ALA A 580 30.19 9.78 -47.94
CA ALA A 580 29.87 11.18 -48.20
C ALA A 580 31.07 11.92 -48.84
N GLU A 581 32.27 11.68 -48.32
CA GLU A 581 33.55 12.21 -48.84
C GLU A 581 34.03 11.50 -50.12
N ARG A 582 33.27 10.51 -50.63
CA ARG A 582 33.63 9.71 -51.82
C ARG A 582 35.00 9.03 -51.70
N ARG A 583 35.41 8.67 -50.49
CA ARG A 583 36.64 7.91 -50.18
C ARG A 583 36.38 6.42 -50.37
N TRP A 584 36.08 6.02 -51.61
CA TRP A 584 35.56 4.69 -51.96
C TRP A 584 36.45 3.52 -51.52
N LYS A 585 37.78 3.68 -51.56
CA LYS A 585 38.75 2.65 -51.15
C LYS A 585 38.67 2.33 -49.66
N GLU A 586 38.85 3.34 -48.82
CA GLU A 586 38.73 3.18 -47.36
C GLU A 586 37.33 2.72 -46.98
N CYS A 587 36.30 3.20 -47.68
CA CYS A 587 34.93 2.78 -47.43
C CYS A 587 34.71 1.28 -47.71
N ALA A 588 35.21 0.76 -48.84
CA ALA A 588 35.09 -0.65 -49.18
C ALA A 588 35.80 -1.54 -48.13
N GLU A 589 36.99 -1.14 -47.68
CA GLU A 589 37.72 -1.84 -46.60
C GLU A 589 36.93 -1.86 -45.29
N VAL A 590 36.30 -0.74 -44.93
CA VAL A 590 35.45 -0.65 -43.74
C VAL A 590 34.22 -1.56 -43.88
N TYR A 591 33.53 -1.58 -45.03
CA TYR A 591 32.40 -2.48 -45.24
C TYR A 591 32.79 -3.95 -45.19
N GLN A 592 33.96 -4.34 -45.70
CA GLN A 592 34.48 -5.70 -45.53
C GLN A 592 34.68 -6.07 -44.05
N ARG A 593 35.18 -5.12 -43.23
CA ARG A 593 35.28 -5.31 -41.77
C ARG A 593 33.92 -5.40 -41.09
N ILE A 594 32.96 -4.54 -41.45
CA ILE A 594 31.58 -4.59 -40.97
C ILE A 594 30.97 -5.97 -41.22
N ILE A 595 31.08 -6.49 -42.45
CA ILE A 595 30.56 -7.81 -42.84
C ILE A 595 31.21 -8.93 -42.02
N GLY A 596 32.52 -8.86 -41.75
CA GLY A 596 33.22 -9.85 -40.94
C GLY A 596 32.78 -9.86 -39.46
N LEU A 597 32.39 -8.69 -38.92
CA LEU A 597 31.98 -8.53 -37.53
C LEU A 597 30.47 -8.71 -37.30
N GLU A 598 29.63 -8.50 -38.33
CA GLU A 598 28.17 -8.56 -38.21
C GLU A 598 27.68 -10.01 -38.07
N PRO A 599 27.09 -10.41 -36.93
CA PRO A 599 26.57 -11.76 -36.78
C PRO A 599 25.24 -11.99 -37.53
N ASP A 600 24.47 -10.93 -37.81
CA ASP A 600 23.14 -11.04 -38.41
C ASP A 600 23.22 -11.16 -39.94
N ASN A 601 22.75 -12.29 -40.48
CA ASN A 601 22.71 -12.53 -41.91
C ASN A 601 21.88 -11.48 -42.68
N LYS A 602 20.80 -10.95 -42.09
CA LYS A 602 19.99 -9.92 -42.77
C LYS A 602 20.74 -8.59 -42.88
N LYS A 603 21.50 -8.22 -41.86
CA LYS A 603 22.33 -7.01 -41.90
C LYS A 603 23.52 -7.19 -42.84
N LYS A 604 24.13 -8.39 -42.85
CA LYS A 604 25.14 -8.77 -43.84
C LYS A 604 24.64 -8.64 -45.28
N VAL A 605 23.39 -9.02 -45.57
CA VAL A 605 22.78 -8.83 -46.90
C VAL A 605 22.81 -7.35 -47.30
N GLU A 606 22.41 -6.46 -46.39
CA GLU A 606 22.45 -5.01 -46.64
C GLU A 606 23.90 -4.49 -46.78
N ASP A 607 24.82 -4.95 -45.94
CA ASP A 607 26.23 -4.55 -46.01
C ASP A 607 26.93 -5.03 -47.30
N TYR A 608 26.61 -6.25 -47.78
CA TYR A 608 27.04 -6.74 -49.08
C TYR A 608 26.41 -5.96 -50.24
N TYR A 609 25.15 -5.56 -50.11
CA TYR A 609 24.49 -4.70 -51.10
C TYR A 609 25.18 -3.33 -51.18
N GLN A 610 25.44 -2.67 -50.04
CA GLN A 610 26.18 -1.41 -50.01
C GLN A 610 27.60 -1.56 -50.59
N LEU A 611 28.32 -2.64 -50.27
CA LEU A 611 29.62 -2.94 -50.86
C LEU A 611 29.53 -3.10 -52.39
N GLY A 612 28.49 -3.77 -52.89
CA GLY A 612 28.22 -3.89 -54.32
C GLY A 612 27.97 -2.56 -55.01
N LEU A 613 27.21 -1.65 -54.36
CA LEU A 613 27.00 -0.28 -54.85
C LEU A 613 28.31 0.51 -54.89
N ILE A 614 29.16 0.40 -53.87
CA ILE A 614 30.49 1.06 -53.85
C ILE A 614 31.34 0.57 -55.03
N TYR A 615 31.37 -0.73 -55.31
CA TYR A 615 32.10 -1.26 -56.47
C TYR A 615 31.50 -0.80 -57.80
N ARG A 616 30.17 -0.76 -57.92
CA ARG A 616 29.49 -0.35 -59.15
C ARG A 616 29.65 1.14 -59.45
N ASP A 617 29.44 1.99 -58.45
CA ASP A 617 29.31 3.44 -58.63
C ASP A 617 30.61 4.18 -58.32
N GLY A 618 31.42 3.68 -57.38
CA GLY A 618 32.71 4.28 -57.01
C GLY A 618 33.88 3.82 -57.88
N PHE A 619 33.97 2.51 -58.15
CA PHE A 619 35.06 1.91 -58.93
C PHE A 619 34.69 1.57 -60.37
N ASN A 620 33.39 1.51 -60.69
CA ASN A 620 32.88 0.94 -61.95
C ASN A 620 33.41 -0.49 -62.21
N GLU A 621 33.70 -1.23 -61.14
CA GLU A 621 34.11 -2.64 -61.17
C GLU A 621 32.86 -3.53 -61.14
N LEU A 622 32.16 -3.59 -62.27
CA LEU A 622 30.88 -4.30 -62.40
C LEU A 622 30.96 -5.80 -62.03
N GLY A 623 32.13 -6.42 -62.20
CA GLY A 623 32.39 -7.80 -61.78
C GLY A 623 32.27 -7.99 -60.26
N LYS A 624 33.07 -7.24 -59.48
CA LYS A 624 33.02 -7.29 -58.01
C LYS A 624 31.69 -6.80 -57.45
N ALA A 625 31.05 -5.84 -58.12
CA ALA A 625 29.71 -5.41 -57.77
C ALA A 625 28.71 -6.56 -57.86
N ARG A 626 28.70 -7.31 -58.97
CA ARG A 626 27.86 -8.51 -59.14
C ARG A 626 28.16 -9.55 -58.09
N GLU A 627 29.44 -9.87 -57.85
CA GLU A 627 29.83 -10.85 -56.83
C GLU A 627 29.27 -10.46 -55.45
N SER A 628 29.40 -9.19 -55.03
CA SER A 628 28.84 -8.71 -53.76
C SER A 628 27.31 -8.81 -53.71
N PHE A 629 26.61 -8.45 -54.79
CA PHE A 629 25.15 -8.64 -54.86
C PHE A 629 24.73 -10.11 -54.84
N GLU A 630 25.53 -11.00 -55.46
CA GLU A 630 25.31 -12.44 -55.43
C GLU A 630 25.57 -13.03 -54.05
N GLN A 631 26.57 -12.54 -53.30
CA GLN A 631 26.76 -12.91 -51.89
C GLN A 631 25.55 -12.51 -51.03
N ALA A 632 24.98 -11.33 -51.27
CA ALA A 632 23.73 -10.91 -50.62
C ALA A 632 22.58 -11.88 -50.95
N LEU A 633 22.42 -12.28 -52.23
CA LEU A 633 21.40 -13.25 -52.65
C LEU A 633 21.66 -14.69 -52.17
N GLY A 634 22.92 -15.05 -51.92
CA GLY A 634 23.31 -16.33 -51.33
C GLY A 634 22.84 -16.47 -49.89
N LEU A 635 22.87 -15.38 -49.13
CA LEU A 635 22.35 -15.31 -47.75
C LEU A 635 20.82 -15.15 -47.71
N GLU A 636 20.28 -14.26 -48.54
CA GLU A 636 18.84 -14.05 -48.69
C GLU A 636 18.43 -14.16 -50.15
N LYS A 637 17.88 -15.33 -50.50
CA LYS A 637 17.43 -15.65 -51.87
C LYS A 637 16.42 -14.64 -52.43
N MET A 638 15.76 -13.86 -51.58
CA MET A 638 14.72 -12.88 -51.95
C MET A 638 15.11 -11.45 -51.51
N HIS A 639 16.31 -11.00 -51.86
CA HIS A 639 16.70 -9.60 -51.68
C HIS A 639 16.49 -8.77 -52.96
N ILE A 640 15.29 -8.16 -53.09
CA ILE A 640 14.88 -7.40 -54.29
C ILE A 640 15.88 -6.30 -54.71
N PRO A 641 16.45 -5.48 -53.79
CA PRO A 641 17.42 -4.46 -54.19
C PRO A 641 18.67 -5.04 -54.88
N SER A 642 19.17 -6.18 -54.41
CA SER A 642 20.30 -6.86 -55.07
C SER A 642 19.90 -7.47 -56.41
N MET A 643 18.69 -8.03 -56.51
CA MET A 643 18.16 -8.51 -57.80
C MET A 643 18.08 -7.38 -58.83
N GLU A 644 17.48 -6.25 -58.45
CA GLU A 644 17.35 -5.08 -59.31
C GLU A 644 18.71 -4.46 -59.65
N ALA A 645 19.65 -4.41 -58.69
CA ALA A 645 20.99 -3.91 -58.96
C ALA A 645 21.73 -4.80 -59.97
N ILE A 646 21.63 -6.13 -59.87
CA ILE A 646 22.19 -7.05 -60.87
C ILE A 646 21.52 -6.83 -62.24
N LEU A 647 20.19 -6.74 -62.27
CA LEU A 647 19.45 -6.48 -63.49
C LEU A 647 19.83 -5.13 -64.13
N SER A 648 20.05 -4.09 -63.33
CA SER A 648 20.49 -2.77 -63.81
C SER A 648 21.87 -2.82 -64.48
N ILE A 649 22.76 -3.71 -64.02
CA ILE A 649 24.07 -3.93 -64.65
C ILE A 649 23.85 -4.53 -66.05
N TYR A 650 23.03 -5.57 -66.18
CA TYR A 650 22.73 -6.17 -67.49
C TYR A 650 21.97 -5.21 -68.43
N LEU A 651 21.13 -4.33 -67.89
CA LEU A 651 20.46 -3.27 -68.64
C LEU A 651 21.50 -2.26 -69.20
N LYS A 652 22.48 -1.84 -68.39
CA LYS A 652 23.58 -0.95 -68.81
C LYS A 652 24.48 -1.62 -69.85
N GLU A 653 24.74 -2.92 -69.70
CA GLU A 653 25.46 -3.74 -70.67
C GLU A 653 24.64 -4.05 -71.94
N LYS A 654 23.38 -3.59 -72.02
CA LYS A 654 22.43 -3.84 -73.13
C LYS A 654 22.18 -5.32 -73.42
N SER A 655 22.32 -6.17 -72.40
CA SER A 655 22.11 -7.62 -72.49
C SER A 655 20.66 -7.99 -72.20
N TRP A 656 19.74 -7.63 -73.10
CA TRP A 656 18.29 -7.74 -72.90
C TRP A 656 17.81 -9.18 -72.66
N GLU A 657 18.39 -10.15 -73.37
CA GLU A 657 18.03 -11.57 -73.24
C GLU A 657 18.33 -12.10 -71.84
N LYS A 658 19.55 -11.84 -71.34
CA LYS A 658 19.95 -12.19 -69.97
C LYS A 658 19.13 -11.46 -68.92
N TYR A 659 18.79 -10.19 -69.17
CA TYR A 659 17.89 -9.43 -68.30
C TYR A 659 16.52 -10.09 -68.19
N LEU A 660 15.90 -10.48 -69.31
CA LEU A 660 14.58 -11.11 -69.33
C LEU A 660 14.61 -12.51 -68.69
N GLU A 661 15.64 -13.31 -68.98
CA GLU A 661 15.83 -14.62 -68.37
C GLU A 661 15.97 -14.52 -66.85
N LEU A 662 16.87 -13.65 -66.38
CA LEU A 662 17.17 -13.50 -64.97
C LEU A 662 16.01 -12.87 -64.19
N SER A 663 15.33 -11.87 -64.78
CA SER A 663 14.14 -11.27 -64.17
C SER A 663 12.97 -12.25 -64.07
N GLN A 664 12.76 -13.12 -65.08
CA GLN A 664 11.78 -14.20 -65.00
C GLN A 664 12.15 -15.22 -63.90
N ARG A 665 13.43 -15.57 -63.78
CA ARG A 665 13.93 -16.44 -62.70
C ARG A 665 13.69 -15.81 -61.33
N PHE A 666 14.00 -14.52 -61.15
CA PHE A 666 13.78 -13.80 -59.90
C PHE A 666 12.29 -13.71 -59.54
N ILE A 667 11.40 -13.45 -60.51
CA ILE A 667 9.95 -13.52 -60.29
C ILE A 667 9.53 -14.93 -59.82
N GLY A 668 10.09 -15.98 -60.42
CA GLY A 668 9.83 -17.37 -60.00
C GLY A 668 10.32 -17.74 -58.59
N LEU A 669 11.24 -16.98 -58.01
CA LEU A 669 11.70 -17.16 -56.62
C LEU A 669 10.76 -16.51 -55.60
N ILE A 670 9.83 -15.65 -56.04
CA ILE A 670 8.87 -14.96 -55.17
C ILE A 670 7.70 -15.91 -54.88
N PRO A 671 7.42 -16.26 -53.61
CA PRO A 671 6.28 -17.08 -53.22
C PRO A 671 4.94 -16.46 -53.60
N LYS A 672 3.93 -17.31 -53.85
CA LYS A 672 2.58 -16.87 -54.27
C LYS A 672 1.90 -15.94 -53.25
N ASP A 673 2.17 -16.12 -51.96
CA ASP A 673 1.68 -15.26 -50.88
C ASP A 673 2.35 -13.88 -50.84
N GLN A 674 3.46 -13.69 -51.58
CA GLN A 674 4.23 -12.45 -51.64
C GLN A 674 4.34 -11.88 -53.06
N GLU A 675 3.43 -12.25 -53.97
CA GLU A 675 3.47 -11.84 -55.40
C GLU A 675 3.54 -10.32 -55.58
N LYS A 676 3.02 -9.52 -54.64
CA LYS A 676 3.16 -8.06 -54.67
C LYS A 676 4.62 -7.57 -54.74
N LYS A 677 5.59 -8.35 -54.23
CA LYS A 677 7.02 -8.02 -54.34
C LYS A 677 7.56 -8.10 -55.77
N ALA A 678 6.85 -8.76 -56.68
CA ALA A 678 7.22 -8.86 -58.09
C ALA A 678 6.82 -7.62 -58.91
N VAL A 679 6.04 -6.70 -58.34
CA VAL A 679 5.51 -5.51 -59.04
C VAL A 679 6.61 -4.69 -59.71
N SER A 680 7.71 -4.40 -59.01
CA SER A 680 8.82 -3.61 -59.58
C SER A 680 9.50 -4.33 -60.74
N LEU A 681 9.67 -5.66 -60.65
CA LEU A 681 10.25 -6.48 -61.71
C LEU A 681 9.35 -6.55 -62.95
N TYR A 682 8.04 -6.72 -62.76
CA TYR A 682 7.08 -6.69 -63.86
C TYR A 682 7.03 -5.31 -64.53
N TYR A 683 7.05 -4.24 -63.74
CA TYR A 683 7.06 -2.87 -64.26
C TYR A 683 8.32 -2.56 -65.07
N GLN A 684 9.51 -2.90 -64.57
CA GLN A 684 10.76 -2.70 -65.32
C GLN A 684 10.81 -3.55 -66.59
N ARG A 685 10.31 -4.80 -66.56
CA ARG A 685 10.16 -5.63 -67.77
C ARG A 685 9.21 -5.00 -68.78
N ALA A 686 8.09 -4.43 -68.32
CA ALA A 686 7.15 -3.73 -69.19
C ALA A 686 7.82 -2.55 -69.91
N GLN A 687 8.65 -1.78 -69.19
CA GLN A 687 9.47 -0.71 -69.76
C GLN A 687 10.47 -1.24 -70.78
N VAL A 688 11.15 -2.37 -70.51
CA VAL A 688 12.08 -2.98 -71.47
C VAL A 688 11.36 -3.42 -72.75
N TYR A 689 10.19 -4.04 -72.63
CA TYR A 689 9.37 -4.40 -73.78
C TYR A 689 8.91 -3.17 -74.58
N ARG A 690 8.55 -2.08 -73.91
CA ARG A 690 8.12 -0.83 -74.56
C ARG A 690 9.27 -0.09 -75.23
N ASP A 691 10.33 0.21 -74.49
CA ASP A 691 11.36 1.18 -74.88
C ASP A 691 12.47 0.57 -75.75
N PHE A 692 12.84 -0.69 -75.51
CA PHE A 692 13.96 -1.33 -76.20
C PHE A 692 13.54 -2.38 -77.21
N LEU A 693 12.49 -3.17 -76.91
CA LEU A 693 12.01 -4.24 -77.81
C LEU A 693 10.82 -3.82 -78.68
N ASN A 694 10.20 -2.67 -78.38
CA ASN A 694 9.01 -2.13 -79.05
C ASN A 694 7.86 -3.16 -79.21
N ASP A 695 7.73 -4.10 -78.28
CA ASP A 695 6.67 -5.11 -78.23
C ASP A 695 5.51 -4.62 -77.35
N ARG A 696 4.61 -3.84 -77.98
CA ARG A 696 3.46 -3.23 -77.31
C ARG A 696 2.54 -4.26 -76.63
N SER A 697 2.37 -5.43 -77.24
CA SER A 697 1.47 -6.47 -76.72
C SER A 697 1.96 -7.04 -75.38
N LYS A 698 3.26 -7.32 -75.30
CA LYS A 698 3.89 -7.79 -74.06
C LYS A 698 4.00 -6.68 -73.04
N ALA A 699 4.31 -5.45 -73.44
CA ALA A 699 4.33 -4.31 -72.53
C ALA A 699 2.96 -4.13 -71.84
N ILE A 700 1.85 -4.16 -72.59
CA ILE A 700 0.49 -4.12 -72.03
C ILE A 700 0.27 -5.28 -71.04
N THR A 701 0.67 -6.50 -71.41
CA THR A 701 0.50 -7.69 -70.56
C THR A 701 1.26 -7.54 -69.24
N GLU A 702 2.49 -7.03 -69.27
CA GLU A 702 3.28 -6.84 -68.05
C GLU A 702 2.74 -5.68 -67.19
N PHE A 703 2.26 -4.57 -67.78
CA PHE A 703 1.55 -3.53 -67.02
C PHE A 703 0.24 -4.04 -66.42
N GLN A 704 -0.49 -4.93 -67.10
CA GLN A 704 -1.66 -5.60 -66.53
C GLN A 704 -1.28 -6.52 -65.38
N ASN A 705 -0.15 -7.24 -65.46
CA ASN A 705 0.36 -8.03 -64.33
C ASN A 705 0.69 -7.13 -63.14
N VAL A 706 1.28 -5.96 -63.37
CA VAL A 706 1.48 -4.95 -62.32
C VAL A 706 0.14 -4.57 -61.67
N LEU A 707 -0.86 -4.18 -62.46
CA LEU A 707 -2.17 -3.75 -61.93
C LEU A 707 -3.01 -4.89 -61.33
N LYS A 708 -2.74 -6.14 -61.69
CA LYS A 708 -3.34 -7.32 -61.07
C LYS A 708 -2.80 -7.55 -59.67
N LEU A 709 -1.49 -7.33 -59.48
CA LEU A 709 -0.81 -7.50 -58.20
C LEU A 709 -0.99 -6.28 -57.28
N ASP A 710 -0.94 -5.10 -57.88
CA ASP A 710 -1.15 -3.82 -57.25
C ASP A 710 -2.05 -2.94 -58.13
N SER A 711 -3.36 -3.04 -57.89
CA SER A 711 -4.33 -2.19 -58.57
C SER A 711 -4.15 -0.71 -58.22
N GLU A 712 -3.36 -0.40 -57.18
CA GLU A 712 -3.08 0.95 -56.73
C GLU A 712 -1.93 1.64 -57.47
N TYR A 713 -1.17 0.88 -58.26
CA TYR A 713 0.05 1.37 -58.90
C TYR A 713 -0.25 2.40 -60.02
N LEU A 714 -0.23 3.68 -59.64
CA LEU A 714 -0.64 4.80 -60.50
C LEU A 714 0.19 4.92 -61.78
N GLN A 715 1.52 4.82 -61.68
CA GLN A 715 2.41 5.06 -62.82
C GLN A 715 2.22 4.02 -63.93
N ALA A 716 2.06 2.73 -63.58
CA ALA A 716 1.73 1.67 -64.52
C ALA A 716 0.36 1.90 -65.17
N ARG A 717 -0.61 2.43 -64.41
CA ARG A 717 -1.94 2.75 -64.94
C ARG A 717 -1.90 3.90 -65.96
N ILE A 718 -1.09 4.94 -65.69
CA ILE A 718 -0.86 6.04 -66.64
C ILE A 718 -0.20 5.50 -67.92
N GLU A 719 0.87 4.71 -67.78
CA GLU A 719 1.57 4.14 -68.94
C GLU A 719 0.68 3.18 -69.73
N LEU A 720 -0.18 2.42 -69.06
CA LEU A 720 -1.17 1.56 -69.71
C LEU A 720 -2.24 2.38 -70.44
N ALA A 721 -2.74 3.47 -69.84
CA ALA A 721 -3.69 4.38 -70.48
C ALA A 721 -3.09 5.02 -71.74
N ASP A 722 -1.83 5.48 -71.66
CA ASP A 722 -1.10 6.05 -72.78
C ASP A 722 -0.85 5.01 -73.89
N LEU A 723 -0.55 3.77 -73.52
CA LEU A 723 -0.45 2.66 -74.47
C LEU A 723 -1.80 2.35 -75.12
N TYR A 724 -2.92 2.41 -74.40
CA TYR A 724 -4.25 2.23 -75.01
C TYR A 724 -4.62 3.39 -75.93
N ALA A 725 -4.26 4.63 -75.60
CA ALA A 725 -4.54 5.82 -76.40
C ALA A 725 -3.85 5.85 -77.77
N LYS A 726 -2.96 4.90 -78.08
CA LYS A 726 -2.31 4.76 -79.40
C LYS A 726 -3.15 4.02 -80.46
N SER A 727 -4.30 3.44 -80.11
CA SER A 727 -5.20 2.78 -81.08
C SER A 727 -6.65 3.17 -80.82
N GLN A 728 -7.39 3.53 -81.87
CA GLN A 728 -8.79 3.95 -81.78
C GLN A 728 -9.68 2.88 -81.13
N GLU A 729 -9.46 1.60 -81.44
CA GLU A 729 -10.18 0.47 -80.82
C GLU A 729 -10.00 0.41 -79.30
N SER A 730 -8.90 0.96 -78.79
CA SER A 730 -8.53 0.95 -77.37
C SER A 730 -8.86 2.25 -76.63
N TYR A 731 -9.42 3.27 -77.29
CA TYR A 731 -9.80 4.54 -76.63
C TYR A 731 -10.75 4.33 -75.43
N PRO A 732 -11.78 3.45 -75.49
CA PRO A 732 -12.61 3.17 -74.31
C PRO A 732 -11.82 2.58 -73.15
N SER A 733 -10.77 1.79 -73.41
CA SER A 733 -9.88 1.28 -72.36
C SER A 733 -9.00 2.39 -71.79
N ALA A 734 -8.46 3.28 -72.63
CA ALA A 734 -7.70 4.45 -72.16
C ALA A 734 -8.56 5.37 -71.27
N ILE A 735 -9.79 5.66 -71.68
CA ILE A 735 -10.76 6.45 -70.91
C ILE A 735 -11.05 5.79 -69.56
N ARG A 736 -11.29 4.47 -69.54
CA ARG A 736 -11.51 3.72 -68.29
C ARG A 736 -10.32 3.81 -67.35
N GLU A 737 -9.09 3.61 -67.84
CA GLU A 737 -7.90 3.71 -67.01
C GLU A 737 -7.70 5.13 -66.45
N HIS A 738 -7.99 6.17 -67.25
CA HIS A 738 -7.96 7.55 -66.75
C HIS A 738 -9.06 7.85 -65.72
N HIS A 739 -10.26 7.29 -65.85
CA HIS A 739 -11.29 7.42 -64.81
C HIS A 739 -10.90 6.72 -63.51
N GLU A 740 -10.26 5.55 -63.58
CA GLU A 740 -9.67 4.90 -62.41
C GLU A 740 -8.57 5.75 -61.74
N ILE A 741 -7.77 6.47 -62.55
CA ILE A 741 -6.82 7.47 -62.05
C ILE A 741 -7.55 8.61 -61.33
N LEU A 742 -8.58 9.18 -61.96
CA LEU A 742 -9.35 10.32 -61.44
C LEU A 742 -10.18 9.97 -60.19
N ASN A 743 -10.57 8.71 -60.02
CA ASN A 743 -11.18 8.23 -58.77
C ASN A 743 -10.23 8.40 -57.58
N ARG A 744 -8.92 8.34 -57.80
CA ARG A 744 -7.90 8.56 -56.75
C ARG A 744 -7.42 10.00 -56.71
N GLU A 745 -6.91 10.49 -57.82
CA GLU A 745 -6.40 11.85 -57.99
C GLU A 745 -7.44 12.72 -58.69
N VAL A 746 -8.46 13.13 -57.93
CA VAL A 746 -9.64 13.85 -58.44
C VAL A 746 -9.27 15.12 -59.22
N PHE A 747 -8.16 15.77 -58.89
CA PHE A 747 -7.75 17.03 -59.51
C PHE A 747 -6.56 16.88 -60.48
N ARG A 748 -6.32 15.67 -61.01
CA ARG A 748 -5.26 15.44 -62.01
C ARG A 748 -5.65 16.01 -63.38
N LEU A 749 -5.33 17.29 -63.60
CA LEU A 749 -5.67 18.05 -64.82
C LEU A 749 -5.21 17.36 -66.11
N GLU A 750 -4.05 16.72 -66.09
CA GLU A 750 -3.55 15.98 -67.27
C GLU A 750 -4.51 14.85 -67.70
N SER A 751 -5.14 14.15 -66.75
CA SER A 751 -6.10 13.09 -67.08
C SER A 751 -7.39 13.66 -67.63
N TYR A 752 -7.90 14.78 -67.11
CA TYR A 752 -9.07 15.45 -67.71
C TYR A 752 -8.80 15.93 -69.14
N ARG A 753 -7.59 16.43 -69.41
CA ARG A 753 -7.19 16.81 -70.78
C ARG A 753 -7.17 15.60 -71.70
N LYS A 754 -6.51 14.50 -71.29
CA LYS A 754 -6.43 13.27 -72.09
C LYS A 754 -7.82 12.66 -72.33
N VAL A 755 -8.66 12.60 -71.30
CA VAL A 755 -10.03 12.08 -71.40
C VAL A 755 -10.91 12.99 -72.28
N GLY A 756 -10.84 14.31 -72.10
CA GLY A 756 -11.57 15.27 -72.93
C GLY A 756 -11.21 15.14 -74.41
N MET A 757 -9.91 15.07 -74.72
CA MET A 757 -9.42 14.83 -76.08
C MET A 757 -9.90 13.48 -76.64
N LEU A 758 -9.87 12.41 -75.84
CA LEU A 758 -10.36 11.10 -76.27
C LEU A 758 -11.88 11.10 -76.52
N TYR A 759 -12.65 11.84 -75.73
CA TYR A 759 -14.08 12.03 -75.97
C TYR A 759 -14.34 12.85 -77.24
N GLU A 760 -13.56 13.89 -77.50
CA GLU A 760 -13.63 14.68 -78.73
C GLU A 760 -13.31 13.83 -79.97
N LEU A 761 -12.28 12.98 -79.91
CA LEU A 761 -11.94 12.00 -80.96
C LEU A 761 -13.02 10.93 -81.17
N LEU A 762 -13.87 10.68 -80.17
CA LEU A 762 -15.02 9.78 -80.24
C LEU A 762 -16.33 10.52 -80.55
N GLU A 763 -16.28 11.81 -80.88
CA GLU A 763 -17.45 12.68 -81.14
C GLU A 763 -18.44 12.79 -79.95
N ARG A 764 -17.97 12.49 -78.73
CA ARG A 764 -18.70 12.61 -77.46
C ARG A 764 -18.51 14.02 -76.86
N LEU A 765 -19.09 15.02 -77.52
CA LEU A 765 -18.79 16.43 -77.27
C LEU A 765 -19.30 16.98 -75.92
N ASP A 766 -20.42 16.47 -75.38
CA ASP A 766 -20.92 16.91 -74.06
C ASP A 766 -20.01 16.41 -72.92
N GLU A 767 -19.47 15.20 -73.08
CA GLU A 767 -18.52 14.60 -72.16
C GLU A 767 -17.17 15.34 -72.21
N ALA A 768 -16.69 15.67 -73.41
CA ALA A 768 -15.50 16.51 -73.59
C ALA A 768 -15.68 17.89 -72.93
N PHE A 769 -16.85 18.52 -73.12
CA PHE A 769 -17.21 19.78 -72.47
C PHE A 769 -17.11 19.69 -70.95
N CYS A 770 -17.64 18.63 -70.34
CA CYS A 770 -17.58 18.45 -68.90
C CYS A 770 -16.14 18.33 -68.40
N CYS A 771 -15.27 17.59 -69.12
CA CYS A 771 -13.85 17.49 -68.79
C CYS A 771 -13.11 18.84 -68.92
N TYR A 772 -13.35 19.58 -70.00
CA TYR A 772 -12.70 20.88 -70.21
C TYR A 772 -13.17 21.95 -69.22
N GLN A 773 -14.42 21.89 -68.74
CA GLN A 773 -14.85 22.77 -67.65
C GLN A 773 -14.05 22.57 -66.36
N VAL A 774 -13.61 21.33 -66.06
CA VAL A 774 -12.70 21.09 -64.94
C VAL A 774 -11.35 21.79 -65.20
N LEU A 775 -10.80 21.73 -66.41
CA LEU A 775 -9.56 22.46 -66.74
C LEU A 775 -9.71 23.98 -66.61
N ALA A 776 -10.85 24.52 -67.03
CA ALA A 776 -11.14 25.95 -66.96
C ALA A 776 -11.20 26.45 -65.51
N LEU A 777 -11.71 25.63 -64.58
CA LEU A 777 -11.73 25.90 -63.15
C LEU A 777 -10.34 26.25 -62.60
N PHE A 778 -9.31 25.53 -63.05
CA PHE A 778 -7.92 25.71 -62.65
C PHE A 778 -7.13 26.62 -63.58
N LYS A 779 -7.79 27.32 -64.52
CA LYS A 779 -7.15 28.16 -65.54
C LYS A 779 -6.08 27.40 -66.35
N ALA A 780 -6.29 26.10 -66.53
CA ALA A 780 -5.34 25.18 -67.16
C ALA A 780 -5.70 24.82 -68.60
N THR A 781 -6.71 25.47 -69.19
CA THR A 781 -7.10 25.26 -70.59
C THR A 781 -6.04 25.80 -71.55
N ASN A 782 -5.78 25.07 -72.63
CA ASN A 782 -5.09 25.63 -73.79
C ASN A 782 -6.04 26.48 -74.66
N ARG A 783 -5.53 27.06 -75.75
CA ARG A 783 -6.31 27.94 -76.64
C ARG A 783 -7.51 27.23 -77.27
N ASP A 784 -7.32 26.00 -77.74
CA ASP A 784 -8.36 25.24 -78.45
C ASP A 784 -9.46 24.78 -77.48
N GLU A 785 -9.07 24.30 -76.29
CA GLU A 785 -9.96 23.92 -75.19
C GLU A 785 -10.81 25.13 -74.72
N ALA A 786 -10.19 26.32 -74.60
CA ALA A 786 -10.91 27.54 -74.22
C ALA A 786 -11.90 27.99 -75.31
N MET A 787 -11.49 27.98 -76.58
CA MET A 787 -12.37 28.28 -77.71
C MET A 787 -13.53 27.29 -77.81
N PHE A 788 -13.28 26.00 -77.54
CA PHE A 788 -14.31 24.98 -77.49
C PHE A 788 -15.36 25.29 -76.43
N LEU A 789 -14.94 25.63 -75.20
CA LEU A 789 -15.86 26.00 -74.13
C LEU A 789 -16.69 27.25 -74.48
N GLU A 790 -16.05 28.32 -74.98
CA GLU A 790 -16.73 29.55 -75.38
C GLU A 790 -17.81 29.31 -76.45
N ALA A 791 -17.51 28.48 -77.46
CA ALA A 791 -18.44 28.15 -78.54
C ALA A 791 -19.70 27.43 -78.03
N HIS A 792 -19.59 26.68 -76.93
CA HIS A 792 -20.65 25.80 -76.43
C HIS A 792 -21.33 26.32 -75.15
N GLN A 793 -20.73 27.29 -74.42
CA GLN A 793 -21.24 27.79 -73.14
C GLN A 793 -22.68 28.34 -73.21
N ALA A 794 -23.06 29.00 -74.31
CA ALA A 794 -24.39 29.56 -74.51
C ALA A 794 -25.50 28.51 -74.65
N GLN A 795 -25.17 27.28 -75.06
CA GLN A 795 -26.11 26.16 -75.14
C GLN A 795 -26.39 25.55 -73.75
N VAL A 796 -25.43 25.63 -72.84
CA VAL A 796 -25.46 25.03 -71.49
C VAL A 796 -26.22 25.90 -70.49
N ASN A 797 -26.18 27.23 -70.62
CA ASN A 797 -26.85 28.16 -69.69
C ASN A 797 -28.39 28.27 -69.86
N ARG A 798 -29.04 27.35 -70.58
CA ARG A 798 -30.49 27.39 -70.84
C ARG A 798 -31.27 26.78 -69.68
N SER A 799 -32.45 27.33 -69.36
CA SER A 799 -33.39 26.66 -68.48
C SER A 799 -34.01 25.45 -69.18
N SER A 800 -34.29 24.38 -68.43
CA SER A 800 -34.93 23.18 -68.96
C SER A 800 -36.38 23.10 -68.54
N THR A 801 -37.25 22.79 -69.50
CA THR A 801 -38.66 22.45 -69.27
C THR A 801 -38.89 20.93 -69.18
N LYS A 802 -37.84 20.10 -69.30
CA LYS A 802 -37.93 18.64 -69.24
C LYS A 802 -37.92 18.15 -67.79
N THR A 803 -38.62 17.05 -67.56
CA THR A 803 -38.77 16.41 -66.24
C THR A 803 -38.09 15.05 -66.21
N LEU A 804 -37.36 14.75 -65.13
CA LEU A 804 -36.88 13.42 -64.80
C LEU A 804 -38.03 12.57 -64.24
N ALA A 805 -38.96 12.17 -65.11
CA ALA A 805 -40.20 11.51 -64.71
C ALA A 805 -40.02 10.03 -64.26
N ASP A 806 -38.96 9.38 -64.71
CA ASP A 806 -38.68 7.95 -64.45
C ASP A 806 -37.79 7.76 -63.20
N ASP A 807 -38.17 6.84 -62.32
CA ASP A 807 -37.43 6.46 -61.11
C ASP A 807 -36.03 5.89 -61.41
N SER A 808 -35.78 5.40 -62.63
CA SER A 808 -34.42 5.00 -63.06
C SER A 808 -33.44 6.18 -63.07
N ASN A 809 -33.92 7.40 -63.30
CA ASN A 809 -33.11 8.63 -63.23
C ASN A 809 -32.59 8.85 -61.83
N PHE A 810 -33.43 8.55 -60.84
CA PHE A 810 -33.11 8.80 -59.46
C PHE A 810 -31.90 7.96 -59.02
N ARG A 811 -31.85 6.67 -59.41
CA ARG A 811 -30.71 5.79 -59.13
C ARG A 811 -29.37 6.33 -59.62
N LEU A 812 -29.36 7.13 -60.70
CA LEU A 812 -28.16 7.77 -61.23
C LEU A 812 -27.70 8.95 -60.37
N LEU A 813 -28.63 9.66 -59.72
CA LEU A 813 -28.29 10.72 -58.77
C LEU A 813 -27.72 10.15 -57.47
N VAL A 814 -28.17 8.98 -57.01
CA VAL A 814 -27.73 8.39 -55.73
C VAL A 814 -26.22 8.16 -55.70
N ALA A 815 -25.56 8.78 -54.71
CA ALA A 815 -24.15 8.56 -54.39
C ALA A 815 -23.92 7.10 -54.01
N GLU A 816 -22.77 6.56 -54.40
CA GLU A 816 -22.51 5.11 -54.30
C GLU A 816 -22.60 4.61 -52.85
N GLU A 817 -22.18 5.44 -51.90
CA GLU A 817 -22.20 5.17 -50.46
C GLU A 817 -23.62 5.04 -49.89
N ALA A 818 -24.62 5.65 -50.55
CA ALA A 818 -26.01 5.64 -50.11
C ALA A 818 -26.85 4.55 -50.81
N ARG A 819 -26.37 3.98 -51.92
CA ARG A 819 -27.09 2.95 -52.67
C ARG A 819 -27.30 1.71 -51.80
N GLY A 820 -28.47 1.09 -51.94
CA GLY A 820 -28.79 -0.16 -51.25
C GLY A 820 -30.26 -0.26 -50.84
N ALA A 821 -30.66 -1.46 -50.41
CA ALA A 821 -32.03 -1.77 -50.01
C ALA A 821 -32.56 -0.90 -48.86
N LEU A 822 -31.67 -0.37 -48.00
CA LEU A 822 -32.07 0.52 -46.92
C LEU A 822 -32.67 1.83 -47.44
N LEU A 823 -32.01 2.45 -48.43
CA LEU A 823 -32.48 3.70 -49.02
C LEU A 823 -33.77 3.48 -49.81
N GLU A 824 -33.82 2.40 -50.60
CA GLU A 824 -35.03 2.04 -51.37
C GLU A 824 -36.24 1.77 -50.48
N LEU A 825 -36.03 1.19 -49.28
CA LEU A 825 -37.11 0.97 -48.32
C LEU A 825 -37.57 2.27 -47.67
N ILE A 826 -36.63 3.14 -47.28
CA ILE A 826 -36.96 4.45 -46.67
C ILE A 826 -37.74 5.34 -47.64
N ALA A 827 -37.38 5.35 -48.92
CA ALA A 827 -38.11 6.10 -49.94
C ALA A 827 -39.60 5.71 -50.02
N GLU A 828 -39.95 4.46 -49.74
CA GLU A 828 -41.34 3.99 -49.76
C GLU A 828 -42.09 4.30 -48.45
N ILE A 829 -41.43 4.10 -47.31
CA ILE A 829 -42.09 4.22 -45.99
C ILE A 829 -41.96 5.60 -45.35
N GLY A 830 -41.13 6.49 -45.90
CA GLY A 830 -40.77 7.77 -45.29
C GLY A 830 -41.96 8.65 -44.90
N ASP A 831 -43.00 8.70 -45.73
CA ASP A 831 -44.22 9.50 -45.45
C ASP A 831 -45.00 8.93 -44.27
N TYR A 832 -45.05 7.61 -44.13
CA TYR A 832 -45.70 6.98 -42.99
C TYR A 832 -44.85 7.12 -41.73
N LEU A 833 -43.52 7.08 -41.87
CA LEU A 833 -42.62 7.28 -40.75
C LEU A 833 -42.65 8.72 -40.23
N ALA A 834 -42.98 9.70 -41.07
CA ALA A 834 -43.12 11.10 -40.68
C ALA A 834 -44.16 11.33 -39.57
N GLU A 835 -45.17 10.48 -39.44
CA GLU A 835 -46.13 10.54 -38.33
C GLU A 835 -45.50 10.24 -36.95
N PHE A 836 -44.38 9.50 -36.90
CA PHE A 836 -43.65 9.20 -35.66
C PHE A 836 -42.62 10.26 -35.26
N PHE A 837 -42.23 11.09 -36.22
CA PHE A 837 -41.30 12.19 -36.03
C PHE A 837 -42.07 13.50 -36.25
N PRO A 838 -42.92 13.92 -35.29
CA PRO A 838 -43.88 14.99 -35.52
C PRO A 838 -43.18 16.26 -36.02
N ALA A 839 -43.63 16.75 -37.18
CA ALA A 839 -43.11 17.94 -37.82
C ALA A 839 -43.35 19.17 -36.94
N GLN A 840 -42.32 19.61 -36.22
CA GLN A 840 -42.36 20.80 -35.38
C GLN A 840 -42.10 22.07 -36.21
N LEU A 841 -43.03 22.40 -37.12
CA LEU A 841 -42.93 23.60 -37.98
C LEU A 841 -42.72 24.88 -37.17
N ASP A 842 -43.39 24.99 -36.01
CA ASP A 842 -43.26 26.14 -35.11
C ASP A 842 -41.83 26.32 -34.58
N LYS A 843 -41.08 25.24 -34.34
CA LYS A 843 -39.67 25.33 -33.91
C LYS A 843 -38.78 26.01 -34.95
N PHE A 844 -39.19 25.98 -36.22
CA PHE A 844 -38.48 26.62 -37.31
C PHE A 844 -39.09 27.98 -37.67
N GLY A 845 -40.10 28.45 -36.95
CA GLY A 845 -40.78 29.72 -37.22
C GLY A 845 -41.74 29.66 -38.41
N ALA A 846 -42.09 28.47 -38.92
CA ALA A 846 -43.08 28.30 -39.99
C ALA A 846 -44.50 28.30 -39.41
N ASN A 847 -45.39 29.12 -39.96
CA ASN A 847 -46.78 29.24 -39.53
C ASN A 847 -47.68 29.59 -40.73
N LYS A 848 -48.98 29.75 -40.52
CA LYS A 848 -49.92 30.05 -41.62
C LYS A 848 -49.63 31.38 -42.34
N THR A 849 -49.05 32.37 -41.66
CA THR A 849 -48.82 33.72 -42.22
C THR A 849 -47.65 33.77 -43.21
N ASN A 850 -46.68 32.86 -43.06
CA ASN A 850 -45.53 32.80 -43.96
C ASN A 850 -45.58 31.62 -44.97
N LYS A 851 -46.71 30.90 -45.02
CA LYS A 851 -46.99 29.92 -46.08
C LYS A 851 -47.27 30.62 -47.41
N VAL A 852 -46.56 30.22 -48.46
CA VAL A 852 -46.75 30.75 -49.81
C VAL A 852 -47.95 30.06 -50.48
N PRO A 853 -48.94 30.81 -51.00
CA PRO A 853 -50.05 30.22 -51.75
C PRO A 853 -49.56 29.48 -53.01
N ALA A 854 -50.22 28.38 -53.36
CA ALA A 854 -49.84 27.54 -54.50
C ALA A 854 -49.79 28.31 -55.84
N ASN A 855 -50.63 29.34 -56.00
CA ASN A 855 -50.72 30.20 -57.18
C ASN A 855 -49.88 31.48 -57.10
N SER A 856 -48.97 31.60 -56.12
CA SER A 856 -48.10 32.78 -55.97
C SER A 856 -47.19 32.97 -57.19
N SER A 857 -47.10 34.21 -57.67
CA SER A 857 -46.20 34.61 -58.77
C SER A 857 -44.83 35.10 -58.29
N SER A 858 -44.50 34.91 -57.01
CA SER A 858 -43.21 35.34 -56.44
C SER A 858 -42.02 34.66 -57.13
N GLY A 859 -40.91 35.38 -57.26
CA GLY A 859 -39.72 34.88 -57.98
C GLY A 859 -39.17 33.57 -57.39
N VAL A 860 -39.13 33.46 -56.06
CA VAL A 860 -38.70 32.23 -55.38
C VAL A 860 -39.68 31.09 -55.63
N LYS A 861 -41.00 31.32 -55.64
CA LYS A 861 -41.98 30.26 -55.94
C LYS A 861 -41.80 29.73 -57.37
N LYS A 862 -41.66 30.62 -58.36
CA LYS A 862 -41.41 30.22 -59.76
C LYS A 862 -40.14 29.40 -59.92
N LEU A 863 -39.06 29.82 -59.27
CA LEU A 863 -37.80 29.07 -59.29
C LEU A 863 -37.95 27.69 -58.66
N VAL A 864 -38.58 27.60 -57.48
CA VAL A 864 -38.81 26.32 -56.81
C VAL A 864 -39.74 25.41 -57.63
N ASP A 865 -40.78 25.96 -58.27
CA ASP A 865 -41.69 25.20 -59.15
C ASP A 865 -40.95 24.62 -60.35
N GLU A 866 -40.10 25.42 -61.01
CA GLU A 866 -39.28 24.98 -62.13
C GLU A 866 -38.38 23.80 -61.71
N LEU A 867 -37.61 23.98 -60.64
CA LEU A 867 -36.67 22.96 -60.15
C LEU A 867 -37.41 21.69 -59.66
N ALA A 868 -38.56 21.84 -59.01
CA ALA A 868 -39.40 20.73 -58.58
C ALA A 868 -39.96 19.96 -59.79
N LEU A 869 -40.38 20.67 -60.84
CA LEU A 869 -40.82 20.08 -62.10
C LEU A 869 -39.67 19.32 -62.78
N ASN A 870 -38.45 19.87 -62.81
CA ASN A 870 -37.28 19.19 -63.38
C ASN A 870 -36.97 17.87 -62.66
N LEU A 871 -37.13 17.80 -61.33
CA LEU A 871 -36.92 16.60 -60.52
C LEU A 871 -38.15 15.67 -60.45
N GLY A 872 -39.27 16.02 -61.09
CA GLY A 872 -40.48 15.22 -61.08
C GLY A 872 -41.15 15.13 -59.70
N ILE A 873 -41.16 16.23 -58.95
CA ILE A 873 -41.79 16.36 -57.63
C ILE A 873 -43.21 16.93 -57.81
N SER A 874 -44.24 16.19 -57.39
CA SER A 874 -45.64 16.50 -57.67
C SER A 874 -46.43 17.15 -56.51
N GLY A 875 -45.78 17.56 -55.42
CA GLY A 875 -46.45 18.27 -54.32
C GLY A 875 -45.53 18.64 -53.16
N TYR A 876 -45.59 19.90 -52.72
CA TYR A 876 -44.83 20.44 -51.58
C TYR A 876 -45.49 21.70 -51.03
N ASP A 877 -45.23 22.03 -49.77
CA ASP A 877 -45.57 23.32 -49.17
C ASP A 877 -44.31 24.22 -49.13
N LEU A 878 -44.46 25.53 -49.40
CA LEU A 878 -43.36 26.51 -49.31
C LEU A 878 -43.65 27.52 -48.21
N TYR A 879 -42.67 27.76 -47.34
CA TYR A 879 -42.73 28.75 -46.28
C TYR A 879 -41.57 29.75 -46.40
N LEU A 880 -41.86 31.05 -46.33
CA LEU A 880 -40.83 32.11 -46.36
C LEU A 880 -40.49 32.54 -44.94
N VAL A 881 -39.41 32.03 -44.38
CA VAL A 881 -39.11 32.18 -42.95
C VAL A 881 -37.82 32.96 -42.73
N PRO A 882 -37.88 34.25 -42.30
CA PRO A 882 -36.69 35.10 -42.15
C PRO A 882 -35.66 34.59 -41.12
N ALA A 883 -36.09 33.82 -40.13
CA ALA A 883 -35.21 33.26 -39.11
C ALA A 883 -34.28 32.14 -39.63
N GLN A 884 -34.58 31.57 -40.80
CA GLN A 884 -33.77 30.47 -41.36
C GLN A 884 -32.49 31.00 -41.99
N THR A 885 -31.38 30.30 -41.75
CA THR A 885 -30.06 30.64 -42.30
C THR A 885 -29.67 29.80 -43.50
N GLU A 886 -30.41 28.76 -43.85
CA GLU A 886 -30.33 27.99 -45.09
C GLU A 886 -31.75 27.47 -45.41
N PRO A 887 -32.03 27.03 -46.65
CA PRO A 887 -33.26 26.31 -46.90
C PRO A 887 -33.30 25.04 -46.05
N LYS A 888 -34.50 24.66 -45.63
CA LYS A 888 -34.70 23.47 -44.80
C LYS A 888 -35.92 22.72 -45.25
N ILE A 889 -35.85 21.40 -45.20
CA ILE A 889 -37.01 20.56 -45.46
C ILE A 889 -37.53 20.04 -44.14
N VAL A 890 -38.85 19.96 -43.99
CA VAL A 890 -39.52 19.33 -42.86
C VAL A 890 -40.45 18.24 -43.39
N ALA A 891 -40.40 17.07 -42.75
CA ALA A 891 -41.19 15.89 -43.10
C ALA A 891 -42.68 16.07 -42.73
N THR A 892 -43.39 16.96 -43.43
CA THR A 892 -44.86 17.08 -43.40
C THR A 892 -45.47 16.29 -44.55
N ASN A 893 -46.81 16.19 -44.60
CA ASN A 893 -47.53 15.61 -45.73
C ASN A 893 -48.57 16.63 -46.27
N PRO A 894 -48.34 17.29 -47.42
CA PRO A 894 -47.14 17.20 -48.28
C PRO A 894 -45.89 17.80 -47.60
N PRO A 895 -44.66 17.44 -48.02
CA PRO A 895 -43.44 17.90 -47.37
C PRO A 895 -43.21 19.40 -47.54
N SER A 896 -42.61 20.03 -46.53
CA SER A 896 -42.47 21.49 -46.46
C SER A 896 -41.03 21.91 -46.74
N LEU A 897 -40.86 22.87 -47.65
CA LEU A 897 -39.61 23.60 -47.87
C LEU A 897 -39.71 24.98 -47.20
N LEU A 898 -38.75 25.29 -46.34
CA LEU A 898 -38.61 26.58 -45.68
C LEU A 898 -37.45 27.34 -46.34
N VAL A 899 -37.67 28.58 -46.73
CA VAL A 899 -36.66 29.40 -47.42
C VAL A 899 -36.61 30.79 -46.79
N ASN A 900 -35.41 31.29 -46.51
CA ASN A 900 -35.18 32.70 -46.24
C ASN A 900 -34.76 33.39 -47.54
N VAL A 901 -35.62 34.28 -48.06
CA VAL A 901 -35.40 34.99 -49.33
C VAL A 901 -34.22 35.94 -49.25
N GLU A 902 -34.06 36.68 -48.16
CA GLU A 902 -32.94 37.63 -48.00
C GLU A 902 -31.60 36.91 -47.94
N TRP A 903 -31.57 35.74 -47.31
CA TRP A 903 -30.38 34.92 -47.30
C TRP A 903 -30.08 34.32 -48.68
N LEU A 904 -31.10 33.82 -49.39
CA LEU A 904 -30.94 33.24 -50.73
C LEU A 904 -30.46 34.28 -51.75
N ASN A 905 -30.89 35.54 -51.63
CA ASN A 905 -30.48 36.64 -52.50
C ASN A 905 -29.00 37.01 -52.39
N ARG A 906 -28.24 36.45 -51.44
CA ARG A 906 -26.77 36.60 -51.34
C ARG A 906 -26.03 35.77 -52.39
N PHE A 907 -26.72 34.86 -53.07
CA PHE A 907 -26.17 33.94 -54.06
C PHE A 907 -26.59 34.34 -55.48
N LYS A 908 -25.73 34.04 -56.46
CA LYS A 908 -26.03 34.26 -57.89
C LYS A 908 -27.12 33.30 -58.38
N ALA A 909 -27.74 33.59 -59.53
CA ALA A 909 -28.86 32.79 -60.05
C ALA A 909 -28.57 31.27 -60.16
N LEU A 910 -27.41 30.87 -60.71
CA LEU A 910 -27.02 29.46 -60.81
C LEU A 910 -26.70 28.84 -59.43
N GLU A 911 -26.11 29.63 -58.51
CA GLU A 911 -25.87 29.21 -57.12
C GLU A 911 -27.20 28.99 -56.37
N GLN A 912 -28.22 29.82 -56.62
CA GLN A 912 -29.57 29.64 -56.05
C GLN A 912 -30.22 28.35 -56.58
N ARG A 913 -30.07 28.03 -57.87
CA ARG A 913 -30.53 26.75 -58.46
C ARG A 913 -29.86 25.57 -57.80
N PHE A 914 -28.54 25.64 -57.60
CA PHE A 914 -27.79 24.61 -56.88
C PHE A 914 -28.32 24.39 -55.47
N ILE A 915 -28.42 25.48 -54.69
CA ILE A 915 -28.83 25.45 -53.29
C ILE A 915 -30.25 24.88 -53.15
N LEU A 916 -31.21 25.39 -53.91
CA LEU A 916 -32.59 24.92 -53.85
C LEU A 916 -32.71 23.48 -54.38
N GLY A 917 -32.02 23.16 -55.47
CA GLY A 917 -31.99 21.83 -56.07
C GLY A 917 -31.47 20.76 -55.10
N ARG A 918 -30.42 21.07 -54.33
CA ARG A 918 -29.90 20.18 -53.28
C ARG A 918 -30.98 19.75 -52.30
N TRP A 919 -31.78 20.70 -51.86
CA TRP A 919 -32.83 20.42 -50.90
C TRP A 919 -34.00 19.71 -51.59
N LEU A 920 -34.49 20.21 -52.73
CA LEU A 920 -35.65 19.65 -53.43
C LEU A 920 -35.55 18.14 -53.70
N GLU A 921 -34.36 17.62 -54.00
CA GLU A 921 -34.12 16.19 -54.13
C GLU A 921 -34.62 15.38 -52.91
N HIS A 922 -34.39 15.88 -51.71
CA HIS A 922 -34.79 15.21 -50.47
C HIS A 922 -36.31 15.14 -50.30
N LEU A 923 -37.09 15.95 -51.05
CA LEU A 923 -38.55 15.85 -51.11
C LEU A 923 -39.00 14.64 -51.92
N LYS A 924 -38.30 14.31 -53.02
CA LYS A 924 -38.65 13.18 -53.89
C LYS A 924 -38.54 11.84 -53.16
N LEU A 925 -37.63 11.74 -52.20
CA LEU A 925 -37.26 10.48 -51.55
C LEU A 925 -37.61 10.43 -50.07
N ARG A 926 -38.24 11.49 -49.58
CA ARG A 926 -38.71 11.56 -48.19
C ARG A 926 -37.55 11.41 -47.20
N HIS A 927 -36.35 11.84 -47.60
CA HIS A 927 -35.12 11.79 -46.79
C HIS A 927 -35.06 12.88 -45.72
N ALA A 928 -36.06 13.76 -45.67
CA ALA A 928 -36.23 14.77 -44.63
C ALA A 928 -36.11 14.18 -43.21
N LEU A 929 -36.54 12.92 -43.00
CA LEU A 929 -36.41 12.25 -41.72
C LEU A 929 -34.96 12.03 -41.30
N ILE A 930 -34.10 11.65 -42.25
CA ILE A 930 -32.68 11.35 -42.00
C ILE A 930 -31.90 12.63 -41.69
N ILE A 931 -32.28 13.75 -42.29
CA ILE A 931 -31.55 15.02 -42.16
C ILE A 931 -31.94 15.74 -40.86
N ASN A 932 -33.21 15.67 -40.45
CA ASN A 932 -33.73 16.46 -39.34
C ASN A 932 -33.84 15.72 -38.01
N ASN A 933 -33.64 14.41 -37.99
CA ASN A 933 -33.75 13.59 -36.79
C ASN A 933 -32.44 12.81 -36.54
N PRO A 934 -32.16 12.39 -35.31
CA PRO A 934 -31.01 11.55 -35.01
C PRO A 934 -31.06 10.25 -35.82
N LEU A 935 -30.02 10.02 -36.64
CA LEU A 935 -29.93 8.85 -37.52
C LEU A 935 -30.20 7.51 -36.81
N PRO A 936 -29.69 7.25 -35.59
CA PRO A 936 -29.98 6.00 -34.88
C PRO A 936 -31.47 5.75 -34.62
N GLU A 937 -32.25 6.81 -34.37
CA GLU A 937 -33.70 6.69 -34.11
C GLU A 937 -34.46 6.36 -35.39
N VAL A 938 -34.09 7.00 -36.50
CA VAL A 938 -34.65 6.73 -37.83
C VAL A 938 -34.36 5.29 -38.24
N ILE A 939 -33.10 4.85 -38.11
CA ILE A 939 -32.72 3.47 -38.44
C ILE A 939 -33.45 2.48 -37.54
N LYS A 940 -33.58 2.75 -36.24
CA LYS A 940 -34.35 1.90 -35.32
C LYS A 940 -35.81 1.79 -35.75
N ALA A 941 -36.45 2.87 -36.20
CA ALA A 941 -37.82 2.83 -36.70
C ALA A 941 -37.94 1.96 -37.98
N VAL A 942 -36.99 2.06 -38.90
CA VAL A 942 -36.92 1.20 -40.09
C VAL A 942 -36.71 -0.26 -39.69
N MET A 943 -35.84 -0.55 -38.72
CA MET A 943 -35.60 -1.90 -38.22
C MET A 943 -36.85 -2.51 -37.58
N LEU A 944 -37.61 -1.73 -36.80
CA LEU A 944 -38.89 -2.16 -36.25
C LEU A 944 -39.92 -2.44 -37.34
N PHE A 945 -39.92 -1.65 -38.42
CA PHE A 945 -40.76 -1.92 -39.59
C PHE A 945 -40.36 -3.22 -40.31
N VAL A 946 -39.06 -3.45 -40.53
CA VAL A 946 -38.56 -4.70 -41.12
C VAL A 946 -38.94 -5.89 -40.24
N TRP A 947 -38.78 -5.78 -38.93
CA TRP A 947 -39.19 -6.83 -37.98
C TRP A 947 -40.69 -7.15 -38.04
N LEU A 948 -41.56 -6.15 -38.28
CA LEU A 948 -43.00 -6.39 -38.46
C LEU A 948 -43.34 -7.26 -39.69
N LEU A 949 -42.46 -7.27 -40.70
CA LEU A 949 -42.64 -8.03 -41.94
C LEU A 949 -41.81 -9.32 -41.95
N VAL A 950 -40.66 -9.32 -41.29
CA VAL A 950 -39.70 -10.43 -41.20
C VAL A 950 -39.32 -10.61 -39.71
N PRO A 951 -40.11 -11.38 -38.93
CA PRO A 951 -39.94 -11.51 -37.49
C PRO A 951 -38.59 -12.07 -37.04
N GLU A 952 -37.86 -12.76 -37.93
CA GLU A 952 -36.51 -13.30 -37.67
C GLU A 952 -35.43 -12.22 -37.65
N PHE A 953 -35.73 -11.00 -38.13
CA PHE A 953 -34.78 -9.90 -38.17
C PHE A 953 -34.47 -9.36 -36.77
N LYS A 954 -33.19 -9.31 -36.39
CA LYS A 954 -32.78 -8.85 -35.06
C LYS A 954 -32.67 -7.33 -35.01
N VAL A 955 -33.38 -6.72 -34.05
CA VAL A 955 -33.21 -5.30 -33.70
C VAL A 955 -32.35 -5.21 -32.42
N PRO A 956 -31.13 -4.64 -32.48
CA PRO A 956 -30.25 -4.53 -31.33
C PRO A 956 -30.89 -3.78 -30.15
N GLY A 957 -30.66 -4.30 -28.94
CA GLY A 957 -31.06 -3.63 -27.70
C GLY A 957 -32.54 -3.71 -27.33
N LEU A 958 -33.33 -4.57 -27.98
CA LEU A 958 -34.74 -4.78 -27.64
C LEU A 958 -35.07 -6.26 -27.40
N SER A 959 -35.81 -6.53 -26.32
CA SER A 959 -36.37 -7.85 -26.03
C SER A 959 -37.65 -8.12 -26.86
N PRO A 960 -38.09 -9.40 -27.01
CA PRO A 960 -39.29 -9.74 -27.78
C PRO A 960 -40.56 -8.98 -27.34
N GLY A 961 -40.78 -8.78 -26.04
CA GLY A 961 -41.93 -8.02 -25.52
C GLY A 961 -41.83 -6.50 -25.79
N GLU A 962 -40.62 -5.96 -25.85
CA GLU A 962 -40.38 -4.55 -26.21
C GLU A 962 -40.52 -4.30 -27.70
N LEU A 963 -40.15 -5.27 -28.55
CA LEU A 963 -40.33 -5.22 -30.00
C LEU A 963 -41.81 -5.04 -30.35
N GLU A 964 -42.69 -5.87 -29.79
CA GLU A 964 -44.12 -5.78 -30.07
C GLU A 964 -44.72 -4.46 -29.57
N LYS A 965 -44.30 -3.99 -28.39
CA LYS A 965 -44.73 -2.69 -27.83
C LYS A 965 -44.29 -1.50 -28.69
N GLN A 966 -43.03 -1.48 -29.13
CA GLN A 966 -42.46 -0.37 -29.90
C GLN A 966 -42.83 -0.41 -31.38
N ALA A 967 -43.15 -1.58 -31.94
CA ALA A 967 -43.61 -1.71 -33.32
C ALA A 967 -45.12 -1.47 -33.49
N LYS A 968 -45.92 -1.55 -32.41
CA LYS A 968 -47.37 -1.31 -32.43
C LYS A 968 -47.79 0.04 -33.04
N PRO A 969 -47.10 1.17 -32.78
CA PRO A 969 -47.39 2.43 -33.45
C PRO A 969 -47.14 2.34 -34.97
N ILE A 970 -46.00 1.81 -35.41
CA ILE A 970 -45.63 1.62 -36.84
C ILE A 970 -46.66 0.74 -37.56
N LYS A 971 -47.10 -0.34 -36.90
CA LYS A 971 -48.15 -1.25 -37.40
C LYS A 971 -49.49 -0.55 -37.62
N ARG A 972 -49.79 0.53 -36.88
CA ARG A 972 -51.03 1.34 -37.01
C ARG A 972 -50.92 2.38 -38.13
N ALA A 973 -49.78 3.05 -38.26
CA ALA A 973 -49.59 4.08 -39.30
C ALA A 973 -49.52 3.49 -40.71
N ILE A 974 -48.93 2.31 -40.88
CA ILE A 974 -48.75 1.70 -42.21
C ILE A 974 -49.87 0.68 -42.48
N PRO A 975 -50.78 0.93 -43.45
CA PRO A 975 -51.89 0.03 -43.77
C PRO A 975 -51.41 -1.38 -44.14
N ARG A 976 -52.21 -2.41 -43.81
CA ARG A 976 -51.87 -3.82 -44.07
C ARG A 976 -51.56 -4.10 -45.54
N LYS A 977 -52.28 -3.46 -46.47
CA LYS A 977 -52.06 -3.59 -47.92
C LYS A 977 -50.67 -3.10 -48.34
N VAL A 978 -50.26 -1.94 -47.82
CA VAL A 978 -48.93 -1.34 -48.08
C VAL A 978 -47.83 -2.19 -47.46
N ARG A 979 -48.04 -2.68 -46.24
CA ARG A 979 -47.12 -3.63 -45.59
C ARG A 979 -46.85 -4.88 -46.41
N GLY A 980 -47.89 -5.50 -46.99
CA GLY A 980 -47.74 -6.66 -47.86
C GLY A 980 -46.96 -6.37 -49.16
N GLN A 981 -47.08 -5.17 -49.72
CA GLN A 981 -46.34 -4.77 -50.93
C GLN A 981 -44.83 -4.55 -50.68
N LEU A 982 -44.44 -4.29 -49.43
CA LEU A 982 -43.07 -3.97 -49.05
C LEU A 982 -42.30 -5.16 -48.46
N GLU A 983 -42.91 -6.34 -48.37
CA GLU A 983 -42.30 -7.54 -47.76
C GLU A 983 -41.01 -7.96 -48.48
N GLU A 984 -41.00 -7.98 -49.82
CA GLU A 984 -39.81 -8.33 -50.60
C GLU A 984 -38.68 -7.29 -50.49
N LYS A 985 -39.02 -5.99 -50.39
CA LYS A 985 -38.03 -4.93 -50.14
C LYS A 985 -37.43 -5.05 -48.74
N ALA A 986 -38.24 -5.40 -47.74
CA ALA A 986 -37.75 -5.68 -46.39
C ALA A 986 -36.84 -6.91 -46.36
N LYS A 987 -37.20 -8.01 -47.04
CA LYS A 987 -36.33 -9.19 -47.20
C LYS A 987 -35.03 -8.87 -47.93
N ALA A 988 -35.05 -7.99 -48.93
CA ALA A 988 -33.84 -7.53 -49.60
C ALA A 988 -32.88 -6.83 -48.62
N LEU A 989 -33.40 -5.95 -47.75
CA LEU A 989 -32.61 -5.32 -46.70
C LEU A 989 -32.06 -6.34 -45.67
N VAL A 990 -32.81 -7.41 -45.35
CA VAL A 990 -32.28 -8.48 -44.49
C VAL A 990 -31.11 -9.21 -45.14
N ARG A 991 -31.14 -9.45 -46.46
CA ARG A 991 -30.05 -10.09 -47.21
C ARG A 991 -28.82 -9.22 -47.34
N GLU A 992 -29.01 -7.94 -47.67
CA GLU A 992 -27.93 -6.97 -47.85
C GLU A 992 -27.33 -6.51 -46.52
N GLY A 993 -28.17 -6.42 -45.48
CA GLY A 993 -27.81 -5.90 -44.17
C GLY A 993 -27.88 -4.37 -44.10
N ILE A 994 -27.87 -3.85 -42.87
CA ILE A 994 -27.74 -2.41 -42.65
C ILE A 994 -26.28 -2.02 -42.93
N PRO A 995 -26.03 -0.90 -43.63
CA PRO A 995 -24.67 -0.39 -43.85
C PRO A 995 -23.87 -0.31 -42.55
N LYS A 996 -22.65 -0.85 -42.56
CA LYS A 996 -21.78 -0.86 -41.37
C LYS A 996 -21.37 0.55 -40.94
N ASP A 997 -21.17 1.45 -41.91
CA ASP A 997 -20.85 2.85 -41.69
C ASP A 997 -22.06 3.72 -42.05
N LEU A 998 -22.95 3.89 -41.07
CA LEU A 998 -24.15 4.72 -41.21
C LEU A 998 -23.82 6.20 -41.41
N THR A 999 -22.66 6.67 -40.93
CA THR A 999 -22.22 8.06 -41.14
C THR A 999 -21.81 8.28 -42.59
N ASN A 1000 -21.06 7.36 -43.18
CA ASN A 1000 -20.73 7.41 -44.61
C ASN A 1000 -21.96 7.26 -45.49
N TRP A 1001 -22.87 6.35 -45.13
CA TRP A 1001 -24.16 6.20 -45.82
C TRP A 1001 -24.98 7.50 -45.78
N GLN A 1002 -25.09 8.15 -44.61
CA GLN A 1002 -25.77 9.45 -44.48
C GLN A 1002 -25.07 10.55 -45.30
N ARG A 1003 -23.73 10.56 -45.35
CA ARG A 1003 -22.98 11.49 -46.24
C ARG A 1003 -23.31 11.25 -47.71
N GLY A 1004 -23.46 10.01 -48.14
CA GLY A 1004 -23.90 9.69 -49.51
C GLY A 1004 -25.29 10.27 -49.83
N ILE A 1005 -26.20 10.30 -48.86
CA ILE A 1005 -27.53 10.91 -49.05
C ILE A 1005 -27.40 12.43 -49.22
N ILE A 1006 -26.56 13.07 -48.41
CA ILE A 1006 -26.28 14.50 -48.55
C ILE A 1006 -25.60 14.79 -49.91
N ALA A 1007 -24.65 13.94 -50.32
CA ALA A 1007 -23.99 14.00 -51.62
C ALA A 1007 -24.98 13.86 -52.79
N THR A 1008 -26.00 13.01 -52.64
CA THR A 1008 -27.07 12.86 -53.64
C THR A 1008 -27.82 14.18 -53.85
N GLY A 1009 -28.12 14.91 -52.76
CA GLY A 1009 -28.65 16.27 -52.84
C GLY A 1009 -27.71 17.19 -53.61
N TYR A 1010 -26.42 17.23 -53.25
CA TYR A 1010 -25.43 18.04 -53.98
C TYR A 1010 -25.36 17.71 -55.48
N ARG A 1011 -25.42 16.43 -55.86
CA ARG A 1011 -25.46 15.98 -57.26
C ARG A 1011 -26.69 16.51 -57.99
N ALA A 1012 -27.87 16.48 -57.37
CA ALA A 1012 -29.09 17.04 -57.93
C ALA A 1012 -29.03 18.57 -58.07
N GLY A 1013 -28.49 19.27 -57.07
CA GLY A 1013 -28.19 20.69 -57.15
C GLY A 1013 -27.27 21.02 -58.31
N MET A 1014 -26.19 20.27 -58.50
CA MET A 1014 -25.24 20.50 -59.59
C MET A 1014 -25.86 20.24 -60.96
N LEU A 1015 -26.66 19.18 -61.10
CA LEU A 1015 -27.40 18.91 -62.33
C LEU A 1015 -28.30 20.09 -62.70
N LEU A 1016 -29.05 20.64 -61.73
CA LEU A 1016 -30.02 21.72 -61.94
C LEU A 1016 -29.38 23.10 -62.14
N ALA A 1017 -28.21 23.33 -61.56
CA ALA A 1017 -27.39 24.51 -61.82
C ALA A 1017 -26.71 24.43 -63.20
N ASN A 1018 -26.42 23.20 -63.67
CA ASN A 1018 -25.76 22.89 -64.93
C ASN A 1018 -24.42 23.61 -65.15
N ASP A 1019 -23.74 23.96 -64.07
CA ASP A 1019 -22.47 24.69 -64.10
C ASP A 1019 -21.60 24.26 -62.92
N LEU A 1020 -20.42 23.72 -63.23
CA LEU A 1020 -19.49 23.21 -62.23
C LEU A 1020 -18.97 24.32 -61.30
N SER A 1021 -18.60 25.48 -61.88
CA SER A 1021 -18.01 26.59 -61.12
C SER A 1021 -19.00 27.20 -60.15
N ALA A 1022 -20.25 27.43 -60.58
CA ALA A 1022 -21.33 27.93 -59.73
C ALA A 1022 -21.66 26.94 -58.60
N SER A 1023 -21.66 25.64 -58.89
CA SER A 1023 -21.93 24.59 -57.89
C SER A 1023 -20.84 24.54 -56.81
N LEU A 1024 -19.57 24.58 -57.21
CA LEU A 1024 -18.44 24.61 -56.27
C LEU A 1024 -18.40 25.93 -55.47
N SER A 1025 -18.62 27.07 -56.12
CA SER A 1025 -18.75 28.38 -55.47
C SER A 1025 -19.85 28.37 -54.41
N ALA A 1026 -21.00 27.77 -54.71
CA ALA A 1026 -22.09 27.64 -53.76
C ALA A 1026 -21.69 26.79 -52.54
N ILE A 1027 -21.10 25.61 -52.74
CA ILE A 1027 -20.66 24.75 -51.61
C ILE A 1027 -19.67 25.48 -50.70
N LEU A 1028 -18.67 26.16 -51.27
CA LEU A 1028 -17.65 26.86 -50.47
C LEU A 1028 -18.23 28.03 -49.67
N LYS A 1029 -19.23 28.73 -50.20
CA LYS A 1029 -19.95 29.79 -49.47
C LYS A 1029 -20.82 29.24 -48.33
N LEU A 1030 -21.25 27.99 -48.41
CA LEU A 1030 -22.00 27.30 -47.35
C LEU A 1030 -21.07 26.76 -46.26
N ASP A 1031 -19.85 26.36 -46.62
CA ASP A 1031 -18.84 25.90 -45.67
C ASP A 1031 -18.33 27.07 -44.80
N GLN A 1032 -18.47 26.95 -43.47
CA GLN A 1032 -18.01 27.98 -42.53
C GLN A 1032 -16.52 28.27 -42.65
N ARG A 1033 -15.71 27.29 -43.06
CA ARG A 1033 -14.27 27.43 -43.24
C ARG A 1033 -13.90 28.36 -44.40
N PHE A 1034 -14.75 28.40 -45.44
CA PHE A 1034 -14.43 29.06 -46.72
C PHE A 1034 -15.41 30.18 -47.09
N LYS A 1035 -16.36 30.51 -46.21
CA LYS A 1035 -17.42 31.50 -46.44
C LYS A 1035 -16.94 32.89 -46.89
N GLN A 1036 -15.73 33.30 -46.52
CA GLN A 1036 -15.14 34.59 -46.90
C GLN A 1036 -14.32 34.54 -48.19
N VAL A 1037 -14.13 33.35 -48.77
CA VAL A 1037 -13.31 33.15 -49.97
C VAL A 1037 -14.13 33.49 -51.22
N ASN A 1038 -13.61 34.37 -52.07
CA ASN A 1038 -14.17 34.60 -53.40
C ASN A 1038 -13.62 33.56 -54.40
N PHE A 1039 -14.33 32.46 -54.55
CA PHE A 1039 -13.86 31.30 -55.33
C PHE A 1039 -13.44 31.64 -56.78
N ASN A 1040 -14.18 32.52 -57.45
CA ASN A 1040 -13.91 32.88 -58.86
C ASN A 1040 -12.66 33.74 -59.04
N GLU A 1041 -12.14 34.36 -57.97
CA GLU A 1041 -10.96 35.22 -58.01
C GLU A 1041 -9.67 34.50 -57.58
N LEU A 1042 -9.77 33.23 -57.17
CA LEU A 1042 -8.61 32.46 -56.75
C LEU A 1042 -7.63 32.27 -57.91
N ALA A 1043 -6.34 32.46 -57.60
CA ALA A 1043 -5.26 32.14 -58.54
C ALA A 1043 -5.15 30.62 -58.74
N ASP A 1044 -5.27 29.85 -57.67
CA ASP A 1044 -5.32 28.40 -57.67
C ASP A 1044 -6.39 27.90 -56.67
N PRO A 1045 -7.46 27.24 -57.13
CA PRO A 1045 -8.50 26.71 -56.25
C PRO A 1045 -8.13 25.37 -55.58
N LEU A 1046 -7.02 24.72 -55.98
CA LEU A 1046 -6.66 23.37 -55.53
C LEU A 1046 -6.58 23.22 -54.00
N PRO A 1047 -5.88 24.09 -53.26
CA PRO A 1047 -5.71 23.90 -51.81
C PRO A 1047 -7.02 23.91 -51.03
N ILE A 1048 -8.04 24.60 -51.56
CA ILE A 1048 -9.36 24.73 -50.94
C ILE A 1048 -10.24 23.54 -51.34
N LEU A 1049 -10.27 23.21 -52.64
CA LEU A 1049 -11.08 22.10 -53.14
C LEU A 1049 -10.59 20.74 -52.60
N GLU A 1050 -9.29 20.57 -52.36
CA GLU A 1050 -8.75 19.36 -51.74
C GLU A 1050 -9.23 19.13 -50.31
N GLN A 1051 -9.64 20.17 -49.60
CA GLN A 1051 -10.13 20.11 -48.22
C GLN A 1051 -11.64 19.84 -48.11
N SER A 1052 -12.39 19.92 -49.22
CA SER A 1052 -13.83 19.65 -49.26
C SER A 1052 -14.10 18.31 -49.94
N GLN A 1053 -14.71 17.39 -49.18
CA GLN A 1053 -15.12 16.10 -49.74
C GLN A 1053 -16.29 16.26 -50.71
N GLU A 1054 -17.16 17.22 -50.45
CA GLU A 1054 -18.30 17.56 -51.31
C GLU A 1054 -17.84 18.13 -52.64
N ALA A 1055 -16.79 18.96 -52.65
CA ALA A 1055 -16.18 19.47 -53.88
C ALA A 1055 -15.57 18.36 -54.73
N LYS A 1056 -14.83 17.43 -54.12
CA LYS A 1056 -14.29 16.25 -54.81
C LYS A 1056 -15.39 15.40 -55.42
N GLU A 1057 -16.46 15.18 -54.65
CA GLU A 1057 -17.60 14.41 -55.09
C GLU A 1057 -18.33 15.05 -56.27
N LEU A 1058 -18.54 16.36 -56.26
CA LEU A 1058 -19.13 17.06 -57.40
C LEU A 1058 -18.27 16.97 -58.66
N VAL A 1059 -16.95 17.12 -58.54
CA VAL A 1059 -16.04 17.05 -59.70
C VAL A 1059 -16.02 15.64 -60.30
N ARG A 1060 -16.01 14.59 -59.46
CA ARG A 1060 -16.16 13.20 -59.90
C ARG A 1060 -17.51 12.98 -60.59
N PHE A 1061 -18.60 13.41 -59.97
CA PHE A 1061 -19.92 13.23 -60.55
C PHE A 1061 -20.05 13.98 -61.88
N TRP A 1062 -19.52 15.21 -61.98
CA TRP A 1062 -19.61 16.05 -63.17
C TRP A 1062 -19.05 15.37 -64.43
N THR A 1063 -18.00 14.57 -64.27
CA THR A 1063 -17.33 13.85 -65.35
C THR A 1063 -17.71 12.36 -65.42
N SER A 1064 -18.78 11.96 -64.72
CA SER A 1064 -19.27 10.58 -64.68
C SER A 1064 -20.31 10.29 -65.78
N GLU A 1065 -20.39 9.03 -66.21
CA GLU A 1065 -21.44 8.55 -67.14
C GLU A 1065 -22.87 8.79 -66.60
N ALA A 1066 -23.05 8.81 -65.28
CA ALA A 1066 -24.34 9.12 -64.66
C ALA A 1066 -24.75 10.58 -64.92
N MET A 1067 -23.83 11.54 -64.76
CA MET A 1067 -24.09 12.94 -65.06
C MET A 1067 -24.35 13.16 -66.55
N PHE A 1068 -23.57 12.55 -67.44
CA PHE A 1068 -23.78 12.65 -68.89
C PHE A 1068 -25.18 12.17 -69.29
N THR A 1069 -25.59 11.03 -68.73
CA THR A 1069 -26.93 10.48 -68.96
C THR A 1069 -28.03 11.42 -68.45
N LEU A 1070 -27.86 11.98 -67.25
CA LEU A 1070 -28.85 12.87 -66.65
C LEU A 1070 -28.96 14.21 -67.39
N ARG A 1071 -27.82 14.82 -67.77
CA ARG A 1071 -27.77 16.04 -68.60
C ARG A 1071 -28.53 15.84 -69.91
N LYS A 1072 -28.34 14.69 -70.58
CA LYS A 1072 -29.08 14.35 -71.80
C LYS A 1072 -30.59 14.25 -71.55
N ARG A 1073 -31.02 13.57 -70.49
CA ARG A 1073 -32.45 13.36 -70.18
C ARG A 1073 -33.17 14.65 -69.80
N ILE A 1074 -32.52 15.52 -69.05
CA ILE A 1074 -33.06 16.84 -68.67
C ILE A 1074 -32.85 17.89 -69.78
N GLY A 1075 -32.17 17.57 -70.89
CA GLY A 1075 -31.98 18.48 -72.03
C GLY A 1075 -30.93 19.57 -71.84
N PHE A 1076 -29.94 19.32 -70.98
CA PHE A 1076 -28.76 20.16 -70.78
C PHE A 1076 -27.56 19.76 -71.66
N SER A 1077 -27.62 18.62 -72.36
CA SER A 1077 -26.54 18.18 -73.24
C SER A 1077 -26.39 19.09 -74.46
N LEU A 1078 -25.15 19.32 -74.91
CA LEU A 1078 -24.84 20.19 -76.07
C LEU A 1078 -25.57 19.81 -77.36
N PHE A 1079 -25.85 18.51 -77.54
CA PHE A 1079 -26.60 18.00 -78.67
C PHE A 1079 -27.84 17.26 -78.15
N SER A 1080 -29.02 17.77 -78.49
CA SER A 1080 -30.27 17.04 -78.32
C SER A 1080 -30.35 15.98 -79.41
N ALA A 1081 -30.37 14.71 -79.02
CA ALA A 1081 -31.13 13.74 -79.81
C ALA A 1081 -32.61 13.92 -79.47
#